data_AF-A0A520PE36-F1
#
_entry.id   AF-A0A520PE36-F1
#
_cell.length_a   1.000
_cell.length_b   1.000
_cell.length_c   1.000
_cell.angle_alpha   90.00
_cell.angle_beta   90.00
_cell.angle_gamma   90.00
#
_symmetry.space_group_name_H-M   'P 1'
#
loop_
_entity.id
_entity.type
_entity.pdbx_description
1 polymer ?
#
loop_
_entity_poly.entity_id
_entity_poly.type
_entity_poly.pdbx_seq_one_letter_code
_entity_poly.pdbx_strand_id
1 'polypeptide(L)'
;MQKTNSISRLQKLCTLFMNVPLNLCLVMMLFFSGFVQAEEFQLFQMIDQEGRKIQKAIYSAEDQFIVSLDDASNITVWKGLTGQRLKNISAASHGPKELLSNPTTQQLVTGGMDSTVRIWDLERGIEQEVLRGHLTAVSALAQNIDGTELFSGSVDGSIIYWNQEKGVIEKQMIGAHPAEVVALALHPKGDLLASADQEGTLRLWSLPNFSLVREFREHFGRISVLRFNKLGDRLLSGSTDGTVIVWDWDKEEMGFRLETGKPVHDLDLHPDAQTLITASEESVIRFWNFRAGGALPEKIQLESPANQVRFDKTGANVMAALQKGQIQIWQAGRLFQWESIQAHDRLISGLGLSPDGNRLVTASLDKTMKLWNLQSKLEEKNFDTKNHRVQSLEFSPIGPSFVTAGADGKILFWNLDEDEPASELSGHQGKVNAIAFSKDGNTLVSGGSDGKWILWDANSKRMIFQRQEHEDQLTAVAISPDGELLATGSVDRTFKIWRTTDATLVGSKSAHERNLTDIVFHPHKPLLATSGQEGLVKIWDLANPQRPSLLHVIVGHSDIVHQIFFDGYGEQLVSVSQDKTVRLWEVASGTPLRIIKNSKTALVAASVEPEKKLLVVGEIGGEVGLLSLEKTSFTKQTAGVVNPESKQKLAEESTELGEVKINTETGRDSVDARGSDYGNDLNVNERKTYLAKYVEDPKDFSGDPQLMLNDLLKRNQSCQDKDDLYRLAVESIQLTPDDKAAWHALVKVAATDNDLSFLMLGLMIGKNAKWYSDKYDYDELIEVERNFSFWIDQILDPSFRRQGGRLEINLKNCSSEQEKIEVPQDLYSIRPPGEFSEKVRSLARLVDVRDFRNLPMSEFRRRMLVEIERVLSGAEPYPDVRPPLPVEKVSKAPITGGLFLQLDRLATWRNAGEVAFELRRSGENWRSYTTGKDMIAQLELPIGTYSLRVNGQIQQAFALNENQETILRP
;
A
#
# COMPACT_ATOMS: atom_id res chain seq x y z
N MET A 1 0.81 -38.92 -30.27
CA MET A 1 0.80 -40.36 -30.63
C MET A 1 1.64 -41.26 -29.69
N GLN A 2 1.87 -40.90 -28.42
CA GLN A 2 2.60 -41.76 -27.46
C GLN A 2 1.73 -42.40 -26.36
N LYS A 3 0.39 -42.21 -26.38
CA LYS A 3 -0.53 -42.77 -25.36
C LYS A 3 -1.00 -44.22 -25.62
N THR A 4 -0.70 -44.81 -26.77
CA THR A 4 -1.19 -46.17 -27.14
C THR A 4 -0.19 -47.31 -26.89
N ASN A 5 1.08 -47.01 -26.57
CA ASN A 5 2.12 -48.03 -26.42
C ASN A 5 2.34 -48.55 -24.98
N SER A 6 1.76 -47.92 -23.95
CA SER A 6 1.87 -48.38 -22.55
C SER A 6 0.84 -49.46 -22.19
N ILE A 7 -0.34 -49.43 -22.80
CA ILE A 7 -1.43 -50.39 -22.52
C ILE A 7 -1.11 -51.79 -23.07
N SER A 8 -0.43 -51.90 -24.21
CA SER A 8 -0.08 -53.19 -24.83
C SER A 8 1.06 -53.93 -24.12
N ARG A 9 1.95 -53.22 -23.41
CA ARG A 9 3.01 -53.81 -22.57
C ARG A 9 2.48 -54.32 -21.23
N LEU A 10 1.49 -53.65 -20.63
CA LEU A 10 0.88 -54.07 -19.36
C LEU A 10 -0.08 -55.27 -19.52
N GLN A 11 -0.76 -55.40 -20.67
CA GLN A 11 -1.55 -56.60 -20.99
C GLN A 11 -0.70 -57.88 -21.11
N LYS A 12 0.56 -57.77 -21.57
CA LYS A 12 1.50 -58.89 -21.65
C LYS A 12 2.07 -59.31 -20.29
N LEU A 13 2.08 -58.41 -19.29
CA LEU A 13 2.56 -58.71 -17.94
C LEU A 13 1.49 -59.42 -17.09
N CYS A 14 0.21 -59.10 -17.25
CA CYS A 14 -0.88 -59.80 -16.56
C CYS A 14 -1.11 -61.23 -17.04
N THR A 15 -0.67 -61.57 -18.27
CA THR A 15 -0.82 -62.93 -18.82
C THR A 15 0.32 -63.88 -18.45
N LEU A 16 1.43 -63.38 -17.88
CA LEU A 16 2.62 -64.20 -17.64
C LEU A 16 2.88 -64.62 -16.19
N PHE A 17 2.22 -64.04 -15.17
CA PHE A 17 2.63 -64.35 -13.78
C PHE A 17 1.57 -64.67 -12.72
N MET A 18 0.27 -64.40 -12.88
CA MET A 18 -0.73 -64.86 -11.89
C MET A 18 -2.11 -65.09 -12.51
N ASN A 19 -2.66 -66.29 -12.31
CA ASN A 19 -4.03 -66.70 -12.65
C ASN A 19 -5.05 -65.97 -11.77
N VAL A 20 -5.29 -64.68 -12.02
CA VAL A 20 -6.31 -63.87 -11.33
C VAL A 20 -7.34 -63.40 -12.36
N PRO A 21 -8.66 -63.54 -12.10
CA PRO A 21 -9.70 -63.14 -13.05
C PRO A 21 -9.64 -61.63 -13.35
N LEU A 22 -9.83 -61.27 -14.63
CA LEU A 22 -9.65 -59.91 -15.17
C LEU A 22 -10.42 -58.82 -14.39
N ASN A 23 -11.59 -59.17 -13.84
CA ASN A 23 -12.40 -58.27 -13.02
C ASN A 23 -11.74 -57.92 -11.68
N LEU A 24 -10.97 -58.82 -11.07
CA LEU A 24 -10.22 -58.53 -9.85
C LEU A 24 -8.99 -57.66 -10.13
N CYS A 25 -8.38 -57.80 -11.30
CA CYS A 25 -7.29 -56.93 -11.76
C CYS A 25 -7.78 -55.50 -12.04
N LEU A 26 -8.99 -55.37 -12.61
CA LEU A 26 -9.61 -54.06 -12.86
C LEU A 26 -10.04 -53.38 -11.55
N VAL A 27 -10.56 -54.15 -10.59
CA VAL A 27 -10.88 -53.66 -9.25
C VAL A 27 -9.61 -53.29 -8.49
N MET A 28 -8.54 -54.10 -8.52
CA MET A 28 -7.26 -53.69 -7.95
C MET A 28 -6.64 -52.48 -8.65
N MET A 29 -6.78 -52.34 -9.98
CA MET A 29 -6.33 -51.13 -10.67
C MET A 29 -7.16 -49.91 -10.27
N LEU A 30 -8.46 -50.04 -10.03
CA LEU A 30 -9.30 -48.95 -9.51
C LEU A 30 -9.02 -48.63 -8.03
N PHE A 31 -8.56 -49.59 -7.25
CA PHE A 31 -8.11 -49.38 -5.86
C PHE A 31 -6.67 -48.83 -5.76
N PHE A 32 -5.80 -49.08 -6.75
CA PHE A 32 -4.42 -48.55 -6.81
C PHE A 32 -4.30 -47.26 -7.65
N SER A 33 -5.19 -47.02 -8.61
CA SER A 33 -5.41 -45.70 -9.18
C SER A 33 -6.39 -44.96 -8.28
N GLY A 34 -5.93 -44.56 -7.10
CA GLY A 34 -6.60 -43.48 -6.39
C GLY A 34 -6.78 -42.35 -7.40
N PHE A 35 -8.03 -42.07 -7.77
CA PHE A 35 -8.39 -40.79 -8.37
C PHE A 35 -8.08 -39.76 -7.29
N VAL A 36 -6.81 -39.36 -7.19
CA VAL A 36 -6.44 -38.11 -6.57
C VAL A 36 -7.00 -37.07 -7.53
N GLN A 37 -8.20 -36.62 -7.22
CA GLN A 37 -8.72 -35.39 -7.79
C GLN A 37 -7.65 -34.35 -7.49
N ALA A 38 -6.98 -33.84 -8.54
CA ALA A 38 -5.92 -32.86 -8.37
C ALA A 38 -6.48 -31.74 -7.48
N GLU A 39 -5.86 -31.52 -6.33
CA GLU A 39 -6.26 -30.42 -5.48
C GLU A 39 -5.84 -29.14 -6.21
N GLU A 40 -6.83 -28.36 -6.65
CA GLU A 40 -6.54 -27.11 -7.34
C GLU A 40 -6.32 -25.99 -6.32
N PHE A 41 -5.19 -25.31 -6.46
CA PHE A 41 -4.80 -24.21 -5.59
C PHE A 41 -5.50 -22.92 -6.04
N GLN A 42 -6.19 -22.25 -5.12
CA GLN A 42 -6.89 -21.00 -5.39
C GLN A 42 -6.19 -19.85 -4.69
N LEU A 43 -6.11 -18.69 -5.34
CA LEU A 43 -5.50 -17.51 -4.76
C LEU A 43 -6.32 -17.07 -3.53
N PHE A 44 -5.71 -17.18 -2.37
CA PHE A 44 -6.34 -16.83 -1.10
C PHE A 44 -6.05 -15.37 -0.75
N GLN A 45 -4.79 -14.96 -0.88
CA GLN A 45 -4.34 -13.62 -0.55
C GLN A 45 -3.30 -13.13 -1.57
N MET A 46 -3.37 -11.83 -1.86
CA MET A 46 -2.37 -11.11 -2.63
C MET A 46 -1.89 -9.91 -1.83
N ILE A 47 -0.58 -9.71 -1.78
CA ILE A 47 0.07 -8.57 -1.14
C ILE A 47 0.95 -7.92 -2.20
N ASP A 48 0.66 -6.66 -2.52
CA ASP A 48 1.44 -5.85 -3.45
C ASP A 48 2.28 -4.82 -2.67
N GLN A 49 3.57 -4.72 -3.00
CA GLN A 49 4.50 -3.80 -2.37
C GLN A 49 4.65 -2.46 -3.12
N GLU A 50 3.56 -1.96 -3.73
CA GLU A 50 3.50 -0.63 -4.35
C GLU A 50 4.63 -0.43 -5.40
N GLY A 51 4.92 -1.46 -6.20
CA GLY A 51 5.90 -1.40 -7.28
C GLY A 51 7.37 -1.67 -6.89
N ARG A 52 7.65 -2.05 -5.63
CA ARG A 52 9.00 -2.50 -5.21
C ARG A 52 9.21 -3.98 -5.45
N LYS A 53 10.44 -4.39 -5.80
CA LYS A 53 10.74 -5.82 -6.01
C LYS A 53 10.93 -6.52 -4.69
N ILE A 54 10.31 -7.69 -4.54
CA ILE A 54 10.46 -8.54 -3.36
C ILE A 54 11.61 -9.50 -3.60
N GLN A 55 12.63 -9.42 -2.75
CA GLN A 55 13.77 -10.32 -2.78
C GLN A 55 13.45 -11.65 -2.09
N LYS A 56 12.86 -11.58 -0.90
CA LYS A 56 12.49 -12.75 -0.09
C LYS A 56 11.20 -12.51 0.69
N ALA A 57 10.46 -13.58 0.97
CA ALA A 57 9.34 -13.58 1.90
C ALA A 57 9.26 -14.89 2.68
N ILE A 58 9.02 -14.81 3.98
CA ILE A 58 8.90 -15.97 4.88
C ILE A 58 7.69 -15.83 5.80
N TYR A 59 7.18 -16.96 6.28
CA TYR A 59 6.24 -17.00 7.39
C TYR A 59 6.98 -16.77 8.71
N SER A 60 6.30 -16.14 9.68
CA SER A 60 6.74 -16.13 11.08
C SER A 60 6.52 -17.50 11.72
N ALA A 61 7.06 -17.70 12.94
CA ALA A 61 6.97 -18.95 13.67
C ALA A 61 5.57 -19.58 13.61
N GLU A 62 4.49 -18.85 13.91
CA GLU A 62 3.11 -19.39 13.96
C GLU A 62 2.29 -19.12 12.69
N ASP A 63 2.94 -18.81 11.55
CA ASP A 63 2.30 -18.39 10.28
C ASP A 63 1.34 -17.19 10.39
N GLN A 64 1.34 -16.51 11.55
CA GLN A 64 0.48 -15.37 11.83
C GLN A 64 0.89 -14.15 11.01
N PHE A 65 2.19 -14.02 10.74
CA PHE A 65 2.76 -12.93 9.99
C PHE A 65 3.52 -13.43 8.77
N ILE A 66 3.56 -12.58 7.75
CA ILE A 66 4.46 -12.74 6.62
C ILE A 66 5.48 -11.62 6.72
N VAL A 67 6.75 -11.97 6.58
CA VAL A 67 7.86 -11.03 6.61
C VAL A 67 8.47 -10.99 5.23
N SER A 68 8.49 -9.82 4.60
CA SER A 68 9.06 -9.63 3.27
C SER A 68 10.26 -8.68 3.32
N LEU A 69 11.20 -8.90 2.41
CA LEU A 69 12.35 -8.05 2.17
C LEU A 69 12.27 -7.48 0.76
N ASP A 70 12.26 -6.15 0.66
CA ASP A 70 12.26 -5.43 -0.62
C ASP A 70 13.68 -5.11 -1.12
N ASP A 71 13.79 -4.65 -2.36
CA ASP A 71 15.04 -4.24 -3.00
C ASP A 71 15.67 -2.96 -2.43
N ALA A 72 14.92 -2.21 -1.62
CA ALA A 72 15.39 -1.05 -0.88
C ALA A 72 15.82 -1.39 0.56
N SER A 73 16.00 -2.69 0.87
CA SER A 73 16.43 -3.16 2.19
C SER A 73 15.44 -2.85 3.33
N ASN A 74 14.14 -2.78 3.03
CA ASN A 74 13.10 -2.71 4.04
C ASN A 74 12.54 -4.09 4.33
N ILE A 75 12.33 -4.34 5.62
CA ILE A 75 11.66 -5.53 6.14
C ILE A 75 10.22 -5.11 6.45
N THR A 76 9.26 -5.61 5.68
CA THR A 76 7.84 -5.34 5.89
C THR A 76 7.17 -6.54 6.58
N VAL A 77 6.42 -6.28 7.63
CA VAL A 77 5.64 -7.29 8.36
C VAL A 77 4.18 -7.13 7.99
N TRP A 78 3.59 -8.21 7.48
CA TRP A 78 2.20 -8.29 7.05
C TRP A 78 1.44 -9.24 7.96
N LYS A 79 0.15 -8.95 8.17
CA LYS A 79 -0.76 -9.91 8.78
C LYS A 79 -1.10 -10.98 7.74
N GLY A 80 -0.77 -12.24 8.03
CA GLY A 80 -0.85 -13.32 7.02
C GLY A 80 -2.23 -13.50 6.40
N LEU A 81 -3.29 -13.46 7.22
CA LEU A 81 -4.67 -13.65 6.76
C LEU A 81 -5.25 -12.46 5.97
N THR A 82 -4.88 -11.22 6.30
CA THR A 82 -5.51 -10.03 5.71
C THR A 82 -4.66 -9.34 4.66
N GLY A 83 -3.36 -9.67 4.60
CA GLY A 83 -2.38 -8.93 3.81
C GLY A 83 -2.18 -7.49 4.28
N GLN A 84 -2.70 -7.12 5.46
CA GLN A 84 -2.55 -5.78 6.00
C GLN A 84 -1.08 -5.55 6.39
N ARG A 85 -0.51 -4.45 5.90
CA ARG A 85 0.80 -3.99 6.34
C ARG A 85 0.72 -3.58 7.81
N LEU A 86 1.42 -4.31 8.67
CA LEU A 86 1.50 -3.96 10.09
C LEU A 86 2.68 -3.03 10.34
N LYS A 87 3.83 -3.31 9.72
CA LYS A 87 5.07 -2.58 9.96
C LYS A 87 5.94 -2.53 8.73
N ASN A 88 6.72 -1.45 8.63
CA ASN A 88 7.81 -1.35 7.68
C ASN A 88 9.07 -0.92 8.43
N ILE A 89 10.07 -1.80 8.48
CA ILE A 89 11.32 -1.60 9.21
C ILE A 89 12.40 -1.31 8.17
N SER A 90 12.91 -0.08 8.14
CA SER A 90 14.03 0.24 7.27
C SER A 90 15.31 -0.36 7.84
N ALA A 91 15.91 -1.28 7.08
CA ALA A 91 17.16 -1.95 7.41
C ALA A 91 18.27 -1.62 6.39
N ALA A 92 18.20 -0.45 5.75
CA ALA A 92 19.14 -0.02 4.72
C ALA A 92 20.61 0.03 5.20
N SER A 93 20.85 0.37 6.46
CA SER A 93 22.21 0.36 7.05
C SER A 93 22.78 -1.04 7.25
N HIS A 94 21.91 -2.06 7.35
CA HIS A 94 22.28 -3.46 7.43
C HIS A 94 22.43 -4.08 6.03
N GLY A 95 21.55 -3.68 5.10
CA GLY A 95 21.43 -4.26 3.78
C GLY A 95 21.16 -5.77 3.85
N PRO A 96 20.06 -6.22 4.50
CA PRO A 96 19.76 -7.64 4.63
C PRO A 96 19.70 -8.33 3.25
N LYS A 97 20.33 -9.50 3.16
CA LYS A 97 20.31 -10.40 2.01
C LYS A 97 19.52 -11.68 2.29
N GLU A 98 19.60 -12.17 3.52
CA GLU A 98 18.98 -13.41 3.95
C GLU A 98 18.01 -13.15 5.10
N LEU A 99 16.87 -13.84 5.09
CA LEU A 99 15.86 -13.79 6.14
C LEU A 99 15.66 -15.19 6.73
N LEU A 100 15.56 -15.29 8.05
CA LEU A 100 15.22 -16.52 8.75
C LEU A 100 14.32 -16.20 9.95
N SER A 101 13.16 -16.83 10.06
CA SER A 101 12.32 -16.70 11.27
C SER A 101 12.84 -17.64 12.33
N ASN A 102 12.89 -17.18 13.58
CA ASN A 102 13.05 -18.09 14.71
C ASN A 102 11.83 -19.03 14.75
N PRO A 103 12.02 -20.35 14.93
CA PRO A 103 10.93 -21.32 14.90
C PRO A 103 10.05 -21.33 16.15
N THR A 104 10.55 -20.83 17.28
CA THR A 104 9.88 -20.88 18.60
C THR A 104 9.51 -19.50 19.13
N THR A 105 10.21 -18.45 18.70
CA THR A 105 9.96 -17.06 19.11
C THR A 105 9.50 -16.21 17.93
N GLN A 106 8.85 -15.07 18.21
CA GLN A 106 8.51 -14.06 17.18
C GLN A 106 9.72 -13.17 16.84
N GLN A 107 10.90 -13.78 16.69
CA GLN A 107 12.12 -13.10 16.27
C GLN A 107 12.42 -13.39 14.79
N LEU A 108 13.03 -12.41 14.15
CA LEU A 108 13.58 -12.53 12.81
C LEU A 108 15.10 -12.42 12.88
N VAL A 109 15.81 -13.26 12.16
CA VAL A 109 17.26 -13.21 12.00
C VAL A 109 17.58 -12.80 10.56
N THR A 110 18.48 -11.84 10.38
CA THR A 110 18.89 -11.37 9.05
C THR A 110 20.39 -11.34 8.89
N GLY A 111 20.87 -11.78 7.73
CA GLY A 111 22.27 -11.67 7.33
C GLY A 111 22.46 -10.47 6.41
N GLY A 112 23.41 -9.59 6.72
CA GLY A 112 23.55 -8.29 6.04
C GLY A 112 24.76 -8.16 5.14
N MET A 113 24.67 -7.22 4.20
CA MET A 113 25.80 -6.71 3.42
C MET A 113 26.86 -6.03 4.30
N ASP A 114 26.46 -5.55 5.48
CA ASP A 114 27.34 -4.92 6.48
C ASP A 114 28.19 -5.91 7.29
N SER A 115 28.27 -7.19 6.87
CA SER A 115 28.98 -8.30 7.53
C SER A 115 28.45 -8.72 8.91
N THR A 116 27.28 -8.22 9.32
CA THR A 116 26.66 -8.59 10.59
C THR A 116 25.51 -9.57 10.40
N VAL A 117 25.16 -10.26 11.48
CA VAL A 117 23.87 -10.93 11.61
C VAL A 117 23.06 -10.16 12.65
N ARG A 118 21.80 -9.84 12.36
CA ARG A 118 20.94 -9.07 13.25
C ARG A 118 19.71 -9.86 13.65
N ILE A 119 19.31 -9.73 14.91
CA ILE A 119 18.10 -10.33 15.47
C ILE A 119 17.09 -9.20 15.72
N TRP A 120 15.88 -9.37 15.22
CA TRP A 120 14.80 -8.40 15.28
C TRP A 120 13.62 -8.97 16.03
N ASP A 121 12.97 -8.14 16.82
CA ASP A 121 11.67 -8.42 17.41
C ASP A 121 10.58 -8.09 16.39
N LEU A 122 9.81 -9.08 15.92
CA LEU A 122 8.75 -8.81 14.94
C LEU A 122 7.56 -8.05 15.55
N GLU A 123 7.23 -8.35 16.82
CA GLU A 123 6.11 -7.72 17.53
C GLU A 123 6.39 -6.26 17.88
N ARG A 124 7.64 -5.89 18.14
CA ARG A 124 8.06 -4.51 18.45
C ARG A 124 8.64 -3.79 17.24
N GLY A 125 9.15 -4.52 16.26
CA GLY A 125 9.75 -3.97 15.03
C GLY A 125 11.10 -3.30 15.30
N ILE A 126 11.82 -3.78 16.31
CA ILE A 126 13.10 -3.22 16.74
C ILE A 126 14.19 -4.28 16.64
N GLU A 127 15.41 -3.82 16.37
CA GLU A 127 16.62 -4.63 16.46
C GLU A 127 16.89 -4.94 17.94
N GLN A 128 17.06 -6.23 18.27
CA GLN A 128 17.38 -6.71 19.61
C GLN A 128 18.89 -6.92 19.78
N GLU A 129 19.52 -7.59 18.81
CA GLU A 129 20.93 -7.98 18.90
C GLU A 129 21.64 -7.86 17.56
N VAL A 130 22.94 -7.52 17.62
CA VAL A 130 23.85 -7.46 16.47
C VAL A 130 25.04 -8.36 16.73
N LEU A 131 25.11 -9.46 15.98
CA LEU A 131 26.19 -10.44 16.03
C LEU A 131 27.27 -10.06 15.01
N ARG A 132 28.49 -9.84 15.49
CA ARG A 132 29.64 -9.39 14.69
C ARG A 132 30.73 -10.46 14.69
N GLY A 133 31.20 -10.85 13.52
CA GLY A 133 32.23 -11.88 13.39
C GLY A 133 32.66 -12.21 11.96
N HIS A 134 31.79 -12.04 10.97
CA HIS A 134 32.17 -12.17 9.57
C HIS A 134 32.98 -10.95 9.10
N LEU A 135 33.82 -11.15 8.09
CA LEU A 135 34.64 -10.09 7.48
C LEU A 135 33.98 -9.48 6.25
N THR A 136 33.03 -10.21 5.65
CA THR A 136 32.30 -9.79 4.45
C THR A 136 30.80 -10.09 4.60
N ALA A 137 30.00 -9.74 3.60
CA ALA A 137 28.56 -9.90 3.63
C ALA A 137 28.11 -11.33 4.02
N VAL A 138 27.03 -11.41 4.79
CA VAL A 138 26.42 -12.69 5.18
C VAL A 138 25.40 -13.08 4.11
N SER A 139 25.63 -14.23 3.47
CA SER A 139 24.90 -14.71 2.29
C SER A 139 23.99 -15.91 2.59
N ALA A 140 24.19 -16.60 3.71
CA ALA A 140 23.38 -17.76 4.09
C ALA A 140 23.16 -17.82 5.61
N LEU A 141 22.00 -18.34 6.02
CA LEU A 141 21.63 -18.56 7.42
C LEU A 141 20.99 -19.95 7.59
N ALA A 142 21.23 -20.59 8.73
CA ALA A 142 20.53 -21.79 9.17
C ALA A 142 20.42 -21.81 10.69
N GLN A 143 19.35 -22.38 11.23
CA GLN A 143 19.10 -22.45 12.67
C GLN A 143 18.55 -23.83 13.05
N ASN A 144 18.73 -24.24 14.30
CA ASN A 144 18.12 -25.45 14.83
C ASN A 144 16.63 -25.29 15.11
N ILE A 145 15.95 -26.42 15.35
CA ILE A 145 14.49 -26.46 15.51
C ILE A 145 14.00 -25.70 16.75
N ASP A 146 14.85 -25.56 17.77
CA ASP A 146 14.55 -24.86 19.02
C ASP A 146 14.84 -23.36 18.93
N GLY A 147 15.57 -22.92 17.90
CA GLY A 147 15.94 -21.53 17.71
C GLY A 147 17.08 -21.05 18.61
N THR A 148 17.89 -21.95 19.20
CA THR A 148 18.98 -21.61 20.13
C THR A 148 20.37 -21.59 19.47
N GLU A 149 20.51 -22.30 18.35
CA GLU A 149 21.77 -22.45 17.62
C GLU A 149 21.63 -21.87 16.23
N LEU A 150 22.49 -20.91 15.89
CA LEU A 150 22.47 -20.20 14.62
C LEU A 150 23.80 -20.41 13.88
N PHE A 151 23.71 -20.59 12.58
CA PHE A 151 24.85 -20.70 11.67
C PHE A 151 24.72 -19.65 10.58
N SER A 152 25.82 -18.98 10.27
CA SER A 152 25.88 -18.01 9.18
C SER A 152 27.04 -18.28 8.25
N GLY A 153 26.79 -18.14 6.95
CA GLY A 153 27.76 -18.30 5.87
C GLY A 153 28.00 -16.96 5.18
N SER A 154 29.23 -16.72 4.73
CA SER A 154 29.64 -15.45 4.16
C SER A 154 30.24 -15.58 2.76
N VAL A 155 30.31 -14.44 2.06
CA VAL A 155 30.90 -14.30 0.72
C VAL A 155 32.37 -14.70 0.68
N ASP A 156 33.08 -14.59 1.80
CA ASP A 156 34.47 -15.02 1.94
C ASP A 156 34.66 -16.54 2.11
N GLY A 157 33.59 -17.33 2.06
CA GLY A 157 33.66 -18.79 2.23
C GLY A 157 33.72 -19.26 3.68
N SER A 158 33.61 -18.35 4.66
CA SER A 158 33.59 -18.68 6.08
C SER A 158 32.20 -19.07 6.58
N ILE A 159 32.17 -19.90 7.64
CA ILE A 159 30.95 -20.25 8.37
C ILE A 159 31.18 -20.00 9.86
N ILE A 160 30.24 -19.35 10.53
CA ILE A 160 30.26 -19.09 11.97
C ILE A 160 29.08 -19.79 12.64
N TYR A 161 29.35 -20.40 13.80
CA TYR A 161 28.35 -20.94 14.72
C TYR A 161 28.20 -20.01 15.93
N TRP A 162 26.98 -19.57 16.14
CA TRP A 162 26.55 -18.67 17.20
C TRP A 162 25.66 -19.44 18.16
N ASN A 163 25.96 -19.32 19.44
CA ASN A 163 25.02 -19.69 20.49
C ASN A 163 24.17 -18.45 20.81
N GLN A 164 22.89 -18.48 20.44
CA GLN A 164 22.01 -17.33 20.63
C GLN A 164 21.70 -17.07 22.10
N GLU A 165 21.61 -18.11 22.95
CA GLU A 165 21.37 -17.91 24.38
C GLU A 165 22.53 -17.19 25.08
N LYS A 166 23.76 -17.49 24.66
CA LYS A 166 24.97 -16.89 25.23
C LYS A 166 25.39 -15.60 24.52
N GLY A 167 24.86 -15.32 23.32
CA GLY A 167 25.26 -14.18 22.49
C GLY A 167 26.73 -14.21 22.05
N VAL A 168 27.34 -15.39 21.94
CA VAL A 168 28.78 -15.53 21.62
C VAL A 168 29.02 -16.42 20.39
N ILE A 169 30.15 -16.18 19.74
CA ILE A 169 30.71 -17.09 18.74
C ILE A 169 31.26 -18.32 19.47
N GLU A 170 30.67 -19.48 19.21
CA GLU A 170 31.18 -20.76 19.72
C GLU A 170 32.29 -21.30 18.82
N LYS A 171 32.16 -21.12 17.50
CA LYS A 171 33.18 -21.57 16.54
C LYS A 171 33.12 -20.81 15.22
N GLN A 172 34.29 -20.59 14.62
CA GLN A 172 34.45 -19.99 13.29
C GLN A 172 35.29 -20.91 12.40
N MET A 173 34.77 -21.21 11.22
CA MET A 173 35.47 -21.95 10.16
C MET A 173 35.90 -20.99 9.07
N ILE A 174 37.20 -20.71 9.01
CA ILE A 174 37.80 -19.91 7.95
C ILE A 174 38.14 -20.83 6.78
N GLY A 175 37.67 -20.51 5.58
CA GLY A 175 37.88 -21.33 4.38
C GLY A 175 37.06 -22.63 4.35
N ALA A 176 35.85 -22.61 4.91
CA ALA A 176 34.93 -23.75 4.83
C ALA A 176 34.60 -24.09 3.36
N HIS A 177 34.53 -23.07 2.50
CA HIS A 177 34.49 -23.20 1.05
C HIS A 177 35.55 -22.27 0.40
N PRO A 178 36.03 -22.60 -0.82
CA PRO A 178 36.92 -21.71 -1.58
C PRO A 178 36.19 -20.51 -2.20
N ALA A 179 34.86 -20.54 -2.25
CA ALA A 179 33.98 -19.52 -2.81
C ALA A 179 32.86 -19.15 -1.81
N GLU A 180 32.01 -18.19 -2.18
CA GLU A 180 30.85 -17.73 -1.37
C GLU A 180 29.99 -18.91 -0.90
N VAL A 181 29.68 -18.94 0.40
CA VAL A 181 28.68 -19.86 0.96
C VAL A 181 27.29 -19.33 0.65
N VAL A 182 26.58 -19.96 -0.27
CA VAL A 182 25.30 -19.48 -0.82
C VAL A 182 24.08 -20.09 -0.13
N ALA A 183 24.24 -21.25 0.51
CA ALA A 183 23.16 -21.90 1.24
C ALA A 183 23.71 -22.72 2.42
N LEU A 184 22.92 -22.78 3.50
CA LEU A 184 23.17 -23.59 4.68
C LEU A 184 21.90 -24.36 5.05
N ALA A 185 22.05 -25.56 5.59
CA ALA A 185 20.96 -26.32 6.19
C ALA A 185 21.46 -27.13 7.38
N LEU A 186 20.81 -26.98 8.53
CA LEU A 186 21.11 -27.77 9.71
C LEU A 186 20.25 -29.04 9.71
N HIS A 187 20.86 -30.17 10.04
CA HIS A 187 20.12 -31.41 10.21
C HIS A 187 19.21 -31.31 11.45
N PRO A 188 17.98 -31.86 11.43
CA PRO A 188 17.00 -31.69 12.52
C PRO A 188 17.48 -32.15 13.90
N LYS A 189 18.45 -33.07 13.97
CA LYS A 189 19.05 -33.52 15.24
C LYS A 189 20.19 -32.62 15.76
N GLY A 190 20.63 -31.62 15.00
CA GLY A 190 21.73 -30.71 15.36
C GLY A 190 23.13 -31.32 15.29
N ASP A 191 23.27 -32.51 14.71
CA ASP A 191 24.53 -33.28 14.60
C ASP A 191 25.29 -33.04 13.30
N LEU A 192 24.63 -32.50 12.27
CA LEU A 192 25.21 -32.25 10.95
C LEU A 192 24.82 -30.88 10.41
N LEU A 193 25.78 -30.23 9.74
CA LEU A 193 25.58 -29.00 8.97
C LEU A 193 25.89 -29.27 7.50
N ALA A 194 24.95 -28.95 6.61
CA ALA A 194 25.18 -28.91 5.16
C ALA A 194 25.48 -27.47 4.73
N SER A 195 26.50 -27.30 3.88
CA SER A 195 26.82 -26.03 3.25
C SER A 195 27.04 -26.21 1.75
N ALA A 196 26.67 -25.19 0.98
CA ALA A 196 26.91 -25.15 -0.46
C ALA A 196 27.55 -23.84 -0.88
N ASP A 197 28.33 -23.90 -1.95
CA ASP A 197 28.97 -22.74 -2.56
C ASP A 197 28.44 -22.40 -3.96
N GLN A 198 28.90 -21.26 -4.47
CA GLN A 198 28.56 -20.75 -5.79
C GLN A 198 29.03 -21.64 -6.95
N GLU A 199 30.04 -22.48 -6.73
CA GLU A 199 30.61 -23.38 -7.76
C GLU A 199 29.87 -24.72 -7.84
N GLY A 200 28.81 -24.92 -7.04
CA GLY A 200 28.01 -26.15 -7.03
C GLY A 200 28.57 -27.24 -6.13
N THR A 201 29.54 -26.93 -5.25
CA THR A 201 30.07 -27.89 -4.28
C THR A 201 29.21 -27.88 -3.02
N LEU A 202 28.78 -29.07 -2.59
CA LEU A 202 28.07 -29.29 -1.34
C LEU A 202 28.98 -30.02 -0.35
N ARG A 203 29.06 -29.55 0.89
CA ARG A 203 29.83 -30.19 1.98
C ARG A 203 28.94 -30.49 3.18
N LEU A 204 29.21 -31.62 3.83
CA LEU A 204 28.59 -32.03 5.10
C LEU A 204 29.62 -32.01 6.22
N TRP A 205 29.27 -31.37 7.33
CA TRP A 205 30.14 -31.18 8.49
C TRP A 205 29.51 -31.82 9.73
N SER A 206 30.30 -32.59 10.49
CA SER A 206 29.86 -33.14 11.78
C SER A 206 29.88 -32.07 12.86
N LEU A 207 28.86 -31.96 13.69
CA LEU A 207 28.85 -31.07 14.85
C LEU A 207 29.16 -31.85 16.15
N PRO A 208 29.82 -31.22 17.15
CA PRO A 208 30.33 -29.84 17.19
C PRO A 208 31.76 -29.70 16.63
N ASN A 209 32.37 -30.78 16.15
CA ASN A 209 33.79 -30.79 15.78
C ASN A 209 34.09 -30.12 14.42
N PHE A 210 33.06 -29.90 13.60
CA PHE A 210 33.14 -29.42 12.23
C PHE A 210 34.13 -30.20 11.36
N SER A 211 34.18 -31.53 11.54
CA SER A 211 34.96 -32.38 10.64
C SER A 211 34.18 -32.59 9.33
N LEU A 212 34.87 -32.48 8.20
CA LEU A 212 34.28 -32.75 6.89
C LEU A 212 33.90 -34.23 6.83
N VAL A 213 32.60 -34.50 6.77
CA VAL A 213 32.04 -35.85 6.62
C VAL A 213 32.07 -36.24 5.16
N ARG A 214 31.66 -35.33 4.28
CA ARG A 214 31.50 -35.61 2.84
C ARG A 214 31.51 -34.34 1.99
N GLU A 215 31.89 -34.50 0.74
CA GLU A 215 31.81 -33.48 -0.31
C GLU A 215 31.11 -34.07 -1.54
N PHE A 216 30.20 -33.32 -2.16
CA PHE A 216 29.47 -33.67 -3.38
C PHE A 216 29.65 -32.58 -4.44
N ARG A 217 29.76 -32.97 -5.71
CA ARG A 217 30.00 -32.07 -6.86
C ARG A 217 29.17 -32.43 -8.10
N GLU A 218 27.91 -32.79 -7.89
CA GLU A 218 27.02 -33.20 -9.00
C GLU A 218 26.25 -32.04 -9.64
N HIS A 219 26.22 -30.87 -8.99
CA HIS A 219 25.68 -29.65 -9.58
C HIS A 219 26.73 -28.96 -10.43
N PHE A 220 26.32 -28.47 -11.61
CA PHE A 220 27.18 -27.76 -12.56
C PHE A 220 27.00 -26.25 -12.53
N GLY A 221 26.13 -25.77 -11.63
CA GLY A 221 25.85 -24.35 -11.42
C GLY A 221 25.66 -24.04 -9.94
N ARG A 222 25.51 -22.76 -9.65
CA ARG A 222 25.27 -22.23 -8.30
C ARG A 222 24.08 -22.94 -7.64
N ILE A 223 24.32 -23.54 -6.47
CA ILE A 223 23.25 -24.05 -5.63
C ILE A 223 22.48 -22.85 -5.06
N SER A 224 21.17 -22.80 -5.27
CA SER A 224 20.31 -21.71 -4.82
C SER A 224 19.68 -22.00 -3.45
N VAL A 225 19.49 -23.27 -3.10
CA VAL A 225 18.79 -23.68 -1.89
C VAL A 225 19.27 -25.04 -1.39
N LEU A 226 19.41 -25.17 -0.07
CA LEU A 226 19.66 -26.42 0.65
C LEU A 226 18.63 -26.63 1.76
N ARG A 227 18.11 -27.85 1.90
CA ARG A 227 17.15 -28.23 2.96
C ARG A 227 17.29 -29.70 3.34
N PHE A 228 17.28 -29.99 4.64
CA PHE A 228 16.97 -31.33 5.12
C PHE A 228 15.45 -31.52 5.18
N ASN A 229 14.99 -32.75 4.96
CA ASN A 229 13.62 -33.10 5.32
C ASN A 229 13.47 -33.18 6.84
N LYS A 230 12.23 -33.18 7.35
CA LYS A 230 11.96 -33.19 8.80
C LYS A 230 12.56 -34.40 9.54
N LEU A 231 12.64 -35.55 8.88
CA LEU A 231 13.23 -36.77 9.45
C LEU A 231 14.77 -36.71 9.47
N GLY A 232 15.36 -35.84 8.65
CA GLY A 232 16.80 -35.69 8.49
C GLY A 232 17.44 -36.77 7.61
N ASP A 233 16.71 -37.77 7.13
CA ASP A 233 17.26 -38.86 6.32
C ASP A 233 17.52 -38.48 4.86
N ARG A 234 17.03 -37.32 4.40
CA ARG A 234 17.28 -36.82 3.04
C ARG A 234 17.71 -35.35 3.06
N LEU A 235 18.66 -35.02 2.19
CA LEU A 235 19.08 -33.65 1.90
C LEU A 235 18.62 -33.27 0.48
N LEU A 236 18.15 -32.05 0.29
CA LEU A 236 17.72 -31.51 -0.99
C LEU A 236 18.62 -30.35 -1.39
N SER A 237 19.01 -30.31 -2.67
CA SER A 237 19.69 -29.17 -3.28
C SER A 237 19.02 -28.76 -4.59
N GLY A 238 18.73 -27.47 -4.74
CA GLY A 238 18.28 -26.88 -6.00
C GLY A 238 19.38 -26.01 -6.59
N SER A 239 19.51 -25.99 -7.92
CA SER A 239 20.58 -25.26 -8.61
C SER A 239 20.10 -24.46 -9.82
N THR A 240 20.89 -23.45 -10.17
CA THR A 240 20.72 -22.67 -11.40
C THR A 240 20.98 -23.48 -12.67
N ASP A 241 21.56 -24.68 -12.57
CA ASP A 241 21.66 -25.63 -13.67
C ASP A 241 20.30 -26.24 -14.11
N GLY A 242 19.24 -25.94 -13.36
CA GLY A 242 17.87 -26.38 -13.65
C GLY A 242 17.54 -27.77 -13.10
N THR A 243 18.25 -28.18 -12.05
CA THR A 243 18.05 -29.48 -11.41
C THR A 243 17.81 -29.36 -9.92
N VAL A 244 17.03 -30.31 -9.40
CA VAL A 244 16.91 -30.57 -7.97
C VAL A 244 17.43 -31.98 -7.70
N ILE A 245 18.37 -32.12 -6.77
CA ILE A 245 18.93 -33.41 -6.37
C ILE A 245 18.46 -33.73 -4.96
N VAL A 246 17.94 -34.94 -4.77
CA VAL A 246 17.61 -35.50 -3.46
C VAL A 246 18.67 -36.53 -3.09
N TRP A 247 19.41 -36.25 -2.03
CA TRP A 247 20.56 -37.02 -1.56
C TRP A 247 20.16 -37.97 -0.44
N ASP A 248 20.57 -39.23 -0.56
CA ASP A 248 20.59 -40.17 0.55
C ASP A 248 21.98 -40.10 1.21
N TRP A 249 22.16 -39.06 2.02
CA TRP A 249 23.49 -38.62 2.46
C TRP A 249 24.20 -39.64 3.36
N ASP A 250 23.45 -40.57 3.97
CA ASP A 250 23.94 -41.64 4.83
C ASP A 250 24.46 -42.85 4.04
N LYS A 251 23.98 -43.07 2.81
CA LYS A 251 24.23 -44.27 2.00
C LYS A 251 25.23 -44.10 0.85
N GLU A 252 25.86 -42.94 0.74
CA GLU A 252 26.81 -42.60 -0.34
C GLU A 252 26.22 -42.62 -1.76
N GLU A 253 24.90 -42.67 -1.91
CA GLU A 253 24.22 -42.72 -3.20
C GLU A 253 23.39 -41.45 -3.46
N MET A 254 23.38 -40.98 -4.71
CA MET A 254 22.34 -40.04 -5.14
C MET A 254 20.99 -40.74 -5.09
N GLY A 255 20.02 -40.19 -4.36
CA GLY A 255 18.69 -40.76 -4.27
C GLY A 255 17.97 -40.69 -5.62
N PHE A 256 17.73 -39.46 -6.10
CA PHE A 256 17.28 -39.22 -7.48
C PHE A 256 17.44 -37.74 -7.85
N ARG A 257 17.36 -37.46 -9.16
CA ARG A 257 17.47 -36.12 -9.75
C ARG A 257 16.17 -35.76 -10.46
N LEU A 258 15.69 -34.55 -10.21
CA LEU A 258 14.51 -33.96 -10.85
C LEU A 258 14.97 -32.87 -11.83
N GLU A 259 14.56 -33.02 -13.08
CA GLU A 259 14.86 -32.06 -14.15
C GLU A 259 13.74 -31.03 -14.25
N THR A 260 13.99 -29.79 -13.83
CA THR A 260 13.02 -28.70 -14.00
C THR A 260 13.16 -28.05 -15.37
N GLY A 261 14.34 -28.12 -15.99
CA GLY A 261 14.65 -27.56 -17.32
C GLY A 261 14.94 -26.05 -17.31
N LYS A 262 14.84 -25.38 -16.16
CA LYS A 262 15.11 -23.95 -15.97
C LYS A 262 15.72 -23.69 -14.60
N PRO A 263 16.53 -22.63 -14.44
CA PRO A 263 17.16 -22.30 -13.17
C PRO A 263 16.18 -22.34 -12.00
N VAL A 264 16.53 -23.09 -10.95
CA VAL A 264 15.72 -23.21 -9.74
C VAL A 264 16.11 -22.08 -8.79
N HIS A 265 15.15 -21.29 -8.34
CA HIS A 265 15.39 -20.21 -7.37
C HIS A 265 15.25 -20.70 -5.93
N ASP A 266 14.25 -21.54 -5.68
CA ASP A 266 13.93 -22.01 -4.34
C ASP A 266 13.06 -23.27 -4.42
N LEU A 267 13.01 -24.01 -3.31
CA LEU A 267 12.17 -25.19 -3.14
C LEU A 267 11.70 -25.29 -1.70
N ASP A 268 10.61 -26.01 -1.49
CA ASP A 268 10.15 -26.35 -0.15
C ASP A 268 9.47 -27.72 -0.10
N LEU A 269 9.57 -28.39 1.04
CA LEU A 269 9.00 -29.71 1.25
C LEU A 269 7.75 -29.59 2.12
N HIS A 270 6.65 -30.16 1.63
CA HIS A 270 5.41 -30.18 2.38
C HIS A 270 5.59 -30.88 3.75
N PRO A 271 4.91 -30.43 4.82
CA PRO A 271 5.00 -31.01 6.16
C PRO A 271 4.85 -32.54 6.27
N ASP A 272 4.15 -33.18 5.32
CA ASP A 272 3.95 -34.64 5.26
C ASP A 272 5.10 -35.43 4.61
N ALA A 273 6.10 -34.73 4.07
CA ALA A 273 7.22 -35.30 3.32
C ALA A 273 6.81 -36.22 2.16
N GLN A 274 5.72 -35.90 1.46
CA GLN A 274 5.29 -36.57 0.22
C GLN A 274 5.41 -35.67 -1.00
N THR A 275 5.23 -34.38 -0.80
CA THR A 275 5.15 -33.39 -1.87
C THR A 275 6.26 -32.36 -1.75
N LEU A 276 6.97 -32.12 -2.85
CA LEU A 276 7.99 -31.09 -2.99
C LEU A 276 7.49 -30.04 -3.97
N ILE A 277 7.63 -28.76 -3.63
CA ILE A 277 7.37 -27.65 -4.55
C ILE A 277 8.67 -26.99 -5.00
N THR A 278 8.71 -26.53 -6.24
CA THR A 278 9.86 -25.82 -6.80
C THR A 278 9.43 -24.53 -7.49
N ALA A 279 10.17 -23.45 -7.23
CA ALA A 279 10.14 -22.21 -8.00
C ALA A 279 11.31 -22.16 -8.99
N SER A 280 11.01 -21.87 -10.25
CA SER A 280 12.00 -21.72 -11.31
C SER A 280 11.65 -20.54 -12.21
N GLU A 281 12.53 -20.23 -13.16
CA GLU A 281 12.31 -19.21 -14.20
C GLU A 281 11.06 -19.45 -15.08
N GLU A 282 10.35 -20.58 -14.94
CA GLU A 282 9.16 -20.89 -15.73
C GLU A 282 7.87 -20.16 -15.31
N SER A 283 7.91 -19.30 -14.29
CA SER A 283 6.69 -18.66 -13.75
C SER A 283 5.61 -19.67 -13.38
N VAL A 284 6.02 -20.86 -12.91
CA VAL A 284 5.14 -21.94 -12.47
C VAL A 284 5.72 -22.54 -11.20
N ILE A 285 4.86 -22.75 -10.19
CA ILE A 285 5.18 -23.61 -9.05
C ILE A 285 4.85 -25.04 -9.47
N ARG A 286 5.88 -25.89 -9.54
CA ARG A 286 5.72 -27.31 -9.87
C ARG A 286 5.68 -28.14 -8.60
N PHE A 287 4.80 -29.14 -8.61
CA PHE A 287 4.67 -30.13 -7.56
C PHE A 287 5.35 -31.42 -8.00
N TRP A 288 6.05 -32.06 -7.07
CA TRP A 288 6.82 -33.27 -7.30
C TRP A 288 6.51 -34.29 -6.22
N ASN A 289 6.43 -35.55 -6.62
CA ASN A 289 6.37 -36.66 -5.67
C ASN A 289 7.77 -36.86 -5.08
N PHE A 290 7.92 -36.53 -3.81
CA PHE A 290 9.20 -36.60 -3.09
C PHE A 290 9.67 -38.03 -2.84
N ARG A 291 8.77 -39.03 -2.80
CA ARG A 291 9.17 -40.42 -2.53
C ARG A 291 9.54 -41.20 -3.78
N ALA A 292 8.76 -41.02 -4.85
CA ALA A 292 8.92 -41.80 -6.08
C ALA A 292 9.81 -41.12 -7.12
N GLY A 293 9.99 -39.80 -7.01
CA GLY A 293 10.64 -39.00 -8.04
C GLY A 293 9.73 -38.84 -9.26
N GLY A 294 9.22 -37.63 -9.50
CA GLY A 294 8.39 -37.35 -10.67
C GLY A 294 7.46 -36.16 -10.48
N ALA A 295 7.12 -35.48 -11.58
CA ALA A 295 6.21 -34.34 -11.55
C ALA A 295 4.77 -34.81 -11.29
N LEU A 296 4.11 -34.14 -10.36
CA LEU A 296 2.67 -34.26 -10.12
C LEU A 296 1.91 -33.43 -11.16
N PRO A 297 0.63 -33.78 -11.45
CA PRO A 297 -0.19 -33.00 -12.39
C PRO A 297 -0.52 -31.60 -11.87
N GLU A 298 -0.48 -31.41 -10.56
CA GLU A 298 -0.73 -30.14 -9.87
C GLU A 298 0.36 -29.11 -10.22
N LYS A 299 -0.09 -27.89 -10.52
CA LYS A 299 0.79 -26.75 -10.81
C LYS A 299 0.04 -25.45 -10.52
N ILE A 300 0.79 -24.43 -10.10
CA ILE A 300 0.26 -23.07 -9.93
C ILE A 300 0.90 -22.18 -10.98
N GLN A 301 0.09 -21.57 -11.85
CA GLN A 301 0.55 -20.60 -12.84
C GLN A 301 0.75 -19.24 -12.18
N LEU A 302 1.93 -18.64 -12.39
CA LEU A 302 2.29 -17.32 -11.87
C LEU A 302 2.35 -16.28 -12.98
N GLU A 303 2.24 -15.00 -12.60
CA GLU A 303 2.37 -13.86 -13.51
C GLU A 303 3.82 -13.50 -13.85
N SER A 304 4.75 -13.94 -13.02
CA SER A 304 6.20 -13.84 -13.22
C SER A 304 6.91 -14.94 -12.44
N PRO A 305 8.22 -15.18 -12.66
CA PRO A 305 8.97 -16.12 -11.85
C PRO A 305 8.93 -15.75 -10.36
N ALA A 306 8.98 -16.76 -9.50
CA ALA A 306 9.05 -16.59 -8.06
C ALA A 306 10.51 -16.71 -7.59
N ASN A 307 10.95 -15.75 -6.77
CA ASN A 307 12.24 -15.80 -6.08
C ASN A 307 12.22 -16.81 -4.92
N GLN A 308 11.05 -17.02 -4.31
CA GLN A 308 10.90 -17.87 -3.14
C GLN A 308 9.54 -18.57 -3.12
N VAL A 309 9.50 -19.81 -2.63
CA VAL A 309 8.26 -20.57 -2.36
C VAL A 309 8.31 -21.24 -1.00
N ARG A 310 7.19 -21.22 -0.27
CA ARG A 310 7.09 -21.87 1.05
C ARG A 310 5.71 -22.47 1.27
N PHE A 311 5.66 -23.60 1.98
CA PHE A 311 4.43 -24.04 2.64
C PHE A 311 4.29 -23.31 3.98
N ASP A 312 3.05 -23.12 4.42
CA ASP A 312 2.78 -22.85 5.84
C ASP A 312 3.03 -24.12 6.69
N LYS A 313 3.04 -24.01 8.02
CA LYS A 313 3.26 -25.15 8.93
C LYS A 313 2.26 -26.28 8.72
N THR A 314 1.04 -25.95 8.31
CA THR A 314 -0.03 -26.93 8.07
C THR A 314 0.13 -27.65 6.74
N GLY A 315 0.76 -27.01 5.76
CA GLY A 315 0.85 -27.44 4.37
C GLY A 315 -0.37 -27.09 3.52
N ALA A 316 -1.41 -26.48 4.12
CA ALA A 316 -2.64 -26.11 3.42
C ALA A 316 -2.45 -24.91 2.48
N ASN A 317 -1.45 -24.07 2.76
CA ASN A 317 -1.17 -22.87 1.98
C ASN A 317 0.22 -22.92 1.35
N VAL A 318 0.30 -22.48 0.10
CA VAL A 318 1.55 -22.24 -0.62
C VAL A 318 1.71 -20.74 -0.77
N MET A 319 2.86 -20.20 -0.38
CA MET A 319 3.24 -18.82 -0.61
C MET A 319 4.32 -18.75 -1.69
N ALA A 320 4.24 -17.74 -2.56
CA ALA A 320 5.35 -17.36 -3.42
C ALA A 320 5.61 -15.86 -3.41
N ALA A 321 6.90 -15.52 -3.39
CA ALA A 321 7.38 -14.15 -3.59
C ALA A 321 7.79 -13.97 -5.06
N LEU A 322 7.02 -13.17 -5.81
CA LEU A 322 7.22 -12.93 -7.23
C LEU A 322 8.28 -11.85 -7.49
N GLN A 323 9.05 -12.03 -8.56
CA GLN A 323 10.06 -11.05 -9.01
C GLN A 323 9.49 -9.65 -9.32
N LYS A 324 8.20 -9.58 -9.69
CA LYS A 324 7.49 -8.32 -9.94
C LYS A 324 7.01 -7.58 -8.69
N GLY A 325 7.31 -8.06 -7.48
CA GLY A 325 7.00 -7.32 -6.25
C GLY A 325 5.69 -7.72 -5.56
N GLN A 326 5.19 -8.93 -5.84
CA GLN A 326 3.95 -9.44 -5.25
C GLN A 326 4.20 -10.70 -4.44
N ILE A 327 3.52 -10.82 -3.30
CA ILE A 327 3.40 -12.08 -2.57
C ILE A 327 2.01 -12.63 -2.82
N GLN A 328 1.97 -13.87 -3.28
CA GLN A 328 0.72 -14.58 -3.54
C GLN A 328 0.67 -15.80 -2.62
N ILE A 329 -0.49 -16.00 -1.99
CA ILE A 329 -0.76 -17.15 -1.14
C ILE A 329 -1.92 -17.90 -1.77
N TRP A 330 -1.72 -19.18 -2.03
CA TRP A 330 -2.75 -20.07 -2.52
C TRP A 330 -3.13 -21.09 -1.46
N GLN A 331 -4.41 -21.36 -1.36
CA GLN A 331 -4.96 -22.38 -0.47
C GLN A 331 -5.45 -23.55 -1.31
N ALA A 332 -5.17 -24.78 -0.85
CA ALA A 332 -5.77 -25.98 -1.44
C ALA A 332 -7.29 -25.96 -1.23
N GLY A 333 -8.07 -26.05 -2.30
CA GLY A 333 -9.53 -25.99 -2.19
C GLY A 333 -10.25 -26.43 -3.46
N ARG A 334 -11.56 -26.70 -3.35
CA ARG A 334 -12.37 -26.99 -4.54
C ARG A 334 -12.50 -25.72 -5.40
N LEU A 335 -12.30 -25.93 -6.70
CA LEU A 335 -12.55 -24.97 -7.76
C LEU A 335 -13.89 -24.26 -7.61
N PHE A 336 -13.89 -22.95 -7.78
CA PHE A 336 -15.07 -22.29 -8.31
C PHE A 336 -15.14 -22.53 -9.82
N GLN A 337 -16.34 -22.77 -10.32
CA GLN A 337 -16.57 -22.75 -11.74
C GLN A 337 -16.64 -21.29 -12.18
N TRP A 338 -15.56 -20.82 -12.80
CA TRP A 338 -15.53 -19.58 -13.56
C TRP A 338 -15.70 -19.94 -15.03
N GLU A 339 -16.77 -19.43 -15.63
CA GLU A 339 -17.00 -19.56 -17.05
C GLU A 339 -17.05 -18.16 -17.66
N SER A 340 -16.48 -17.98 -18.85
CA SER A 340 -16.55 -16.70 -19.56
C SER A 340 -17.39 -16.80 -20.82
N ILE A 341 -18.13 -15.74 -21.09
CA ILE A 341 -18.91 -15.54 -22.32
C ILE A 341 -18.42 -14.23 -22.93
N GLN A 342 -17.96 -14.27 -24.18
CA GLN A 342 -17.70 -13.05 -24.94
C GLN A 342 -19.06 -12.47 -25.37
N ALA A 343 -19.57 -11.50 -24.62
CA ALA A 343 -20.90 -10.96 -24.85
C ALA A 343 -20.88 -9.83 -25.88
N HIS A 344 -19.90 -8.93 -25.76
CA HIS A 344 -19.80 -7.68 -26.50
C HIS A 344 -18.35 -7.37 -26.92
N ASP A 345 -18.17 -6.47 -27.89
CA ASP A 345 -16.85 -6.00 -28.36
C ASP A 345 -16.37 -4.72 -27.64
N ARG A 346 -17.18 -4.22 -26.71
CA ARG A 346 -16.92 -3.03 -25.90
C ARG A 346 -17.30 -3.26 -24.45
N LEU A 347 -16.88 -2.33 -23.61
CA LEU A 347 -17.15 -2.30 -22.18
C LEU A 347 -18.62 -2.57 -21.85
N ILE A 348 -18.82 -3.52 -20.94
CA ILE A 348 -20.10 -3.78 -20.29
C ILE A 348 -20.44 -2.59 -19.39
N SER A 349 -21.56 -1.93 -19.65
CA SER A 349 -22.04 -0.78 -18.86
C SER A 349 -23.14 -1.14 -17.87
N GLY A 350 -23.75 -2.32 -17.99
CA GLY A 350 -24.75 -2.80 -17.05
C GLY A 350 -25.00 -4.29 -17.17
N LEU A 351 -25.30 -4.94 -16.05
CA LEU A 351 -25.63 -6.35 -15.96
C LEU A 351 -26.88 -6.51 -15.10
N GLY A 352 -27.79 -7.37 -15.53
CA GLY A 352 -28.95 -7.74 -14.74
C GLY A 352 -29.20 -9.22 -14.86
N LEU A 353 -29.15 -9.91 -13.74
CA LEU A 353 -29.51 -11.31 -13.63
C LEU A 353 -30.99 -11.41 -13.26
N SER A 354 -31.72 -12.30 -13.92
CA SER A 354 -33.13 -12.54 -13.57
C SER A 354 -33.23 -13.15 -12.16
N PRO A 355 -34.32 -12.88 -11.41
CA PRO A 355 -34.49 -13.41 -10.05
C PRO A 355 -34.47 -14.95 -9.98
N ASP A 356 -34.78 -15.63 -11.08
CA ASP A 356 -34.73 -17.09 -11.20
C ASP A 356 -33.34 -17.64 -11.61
N GLY A 357 -32.36 -16.77 -11.86
CA GLY A 357 -30.98 -17.14 -12.23
C GLY A 357 -30.81 -17.77 -13.62
N ASN A 358 -31.87 -17.80 -14.44
CA ASN A 358 -31.83 -18.50 -15.73
C ASN A 358 -31.54 -17.58 -16.91
N ARG A 359 -31.71 -16.26 -16.73
CA ARG A 359 -31.53 -15.25 -17.78
C ARG A 359 -30.60 -14.15 -17.32
N LEU A 360 -29.78 -13.67 -18.24
CA LEU A 360 -28.89 -12.54 -18.03
C LEU A 360 -29.13 -11.51 -19.13
N VAL A 361 -29.24 -10.24 -18.75
CA VAL A 361 -29.20 -9.12 -19.69
C VAL A 361 -27.87 -8.40 -19.53
N THR A 362 -27.18 -8.22 -20.65
CA THR A 362 -25.91 -7.49 -20.75
C THR A 362 -26.12 -6.21 -21.55
N ALA A 363 -25.67 -5.07 -21.04
CA ALA A 363 -25.69 -3.80 -21.75
C ALA A 363 -24.26 -3.30 -21.99
N SER A 364 -24.00 -2.71 -23.16
CA SER A 364 -22.65 -2.34 -23.57
C SER A 364 -22.57 -0.95 -24.22
N LEU A 365 -21.38 -0.36 -24.17
CA LEU A 365 -21.05 0.87 -24.90
C LEU A 365 -20.98 0.70 -26.42
N ASP A 366 -21.17 -0.52 -26.94
CA ASP A 366 -21.46 -0.77 -28.36
C ASP A 366 -22.88 -0.38 -28.79
N LYS A 367 -23.71 0.10 -27.84
CA LYS A 367 -25.12 0.51 -28.00
C LYS A 367 -26.10 -0.65 -28.12
N THR A 368 -25.69 -1.86 -27.82
CA THR A 368 -26.56 -3.02 -27.80
C THR A 368 -26.80 -3.53 -26.38
N MET A 369 -27.93 -4.20 -26.23
CA MET A 369 -28.24 -5.02 -25.07
C MET A 369 -28.54 -6.43 -25.53
N LYS A 370 -28.05 -7.45 -24.82
CA LYS A 370 -28.28 -8.84 -25.19
C LYS A 370 -28.91 -9.61 -24.05
N LEU A 371 -29.86 -10.47 -24.38
CA LEU A 371 -30.48 -11.41 -23.47
C LEU A 371 -29.85 -12.79 -23.69
N TRP A 372 -29.44 -13.42 -22.60
CA TRP A 372 -28.76 -14.70 -22.59
C TRP A 372 -29.54 -15.72 -21.79
N ASN A 373 -29.59 -16.95 -22.31
CA ASN A 373 -29.99 -18.11 -21.54
C ASN A 373 -28.76 -18.71 -20.85
N LEU A 374 -28.74 -18.75 -19.53
CA LEU A 374 -27.57 -19.21 -18.79
C LEU A 374 -27.41 -20.73 -18.79
N GLN A 375 -28.49 -21.48 -19.02
CA GLN A 375 -28.43 -22.93 -19.11
C GLN A 375 -27.85 -23.40 -20.46
N SER A 376 -28.29 -22.80 -21.57
CA SER A 376 -27.77 -23.14 -22.91
C SER A 376 -26.54 -22.32 -23.29
N LYS A 377 -26.27 -21.21 -22.59
CA LYS A 377 -25.22 -20.22 -22.89
C LYS A 377 -25.35 -19.61 -24.28
N LEU A 378 -26.57 -19.49 -24.78
CA LEU A 378 -26.86 -18.92 -26.09
C LEU A 378 -27.52 -17.55 -25.92
N GLU A 379 -27.18 -16.65 -26.84
CA GLU A 379 -27.89 -15.38 -27.02
C GLU A 379 -29.32 -15.68 -27.49
N GLU A 380 -30.31 -15.21 -26.75
CA GLU A 380 -31.73 -15.35 -27.11
C GLU A 380 -32.22 -14.15 -27.92
N LYS A 381 -31.81 -12.94 -27.54
CA LYS A 381 -32.19 -11.69 -28.19
C LYS A 381 -31.07 -10.65 -28.14
N ASN A 382 -31.10 -9.74 -29.11
CA ASN A 382 -30.26 -8.55 -29.18
C ASN A 382 -31.13 -7.32 -29.44
N PHE A 383 -31.05 -6.33 -28.56
CA PHE A 383 -31.80 -5.08 -28.58
C PHE A 383 -30.87 -3.92 -28.93
N ASP A 384 -31.27 -3.08 -29.89
CA ASP A 384 -30.59 -1.82 -30.17
C ASP A 384 -31.10 -0.73 -29.23
N THR A 385 -30.21 -0.21 -28.39
CA THR A 385 -30.56 0.85 -27.43
C THR A 385 -30.67 2.24 -28.07
N LYS A 386 -30.30 2.37 -29.36
CA LYS A 386 -30.34 3.62 -30.13
C LYS A 386 -29.55 4.73 -29.41
N ASN A 387 -30.23 5.74 -28.87
CA ASN A 387 -29.64 6.85 -28.12
C ASN A 387 -29.65 6.63 -26.60
N HIS A 388 -30.31 5.58 -26.11
CA HIS A 388 -30.46 5.26 -24.70
C HIS A 388 -29.23 4.49 -24.17
N ARG A 389 -28.12 5.20 -23.95
CA ARG A 389 -26.90 4.58 -23.42
C ARG A 389 -27.09 4.17 -21.97
N VAL A 390 -27.25 2.87 -21.73
CA VAL A 390 -27.51 2.30 -20.41
C VAL A 390 -26.34 2.55 -19.45
N GLN A 391 -26.64 3.09 -18.27
CA GLN A 391 -25.72 3.30 -17.16
C GLN A 391 -26.01 2.34 -15.99
N SER A 392 -27.26 1.94 -15.82
CA SER A 392 -27.68 0.99 -14.80
C SER A 392 -28.83 0.14 -15.33
N LEU A 393 -28.88 -1.11 -14.91
CA LEU A 393 -29.84 -2.11 -15.36
C LEU A 393 -30.21 -2.99 -14.18
N GLU A 394 -31.51 -3.21 -13.97
CA GLU A 394 -32.00 -4.05 -12.87
C GLU A 394 -33.25 -4.82 -13.29
N PHE A 395 -33.33 -6.09 -12.88
CA PHE A 395 -34.54 -6.89 -13.03
C PHE A 395 -35.57 -6.54 -11.95
N SER A 396 -36.85 -6.61 -12.32
CA SER A 396 -37.92 -6.56 -11.34
C SER A 396 -37.88 -7.81 -10.46
N PRO A 397 -38.04 -7.70 -9.12
CA PRO A 397 -38.04 -8.85 -8.23
C PRO A 397 -39.31 -9.72 -8.34
N ILE A 398 -40.39 -9.20 -8.96
CA ILE A 398 -41.72 -9.84 -8.98
C ILE A 398 -42.13 -10.40 -10.35
N GLY A 399 -41.27 -10.34 -11.38
CA GLY A 399 -41.63 -10.84 -12.70
C GLY A 399 -40.49 -10.80 -13.72
N PRO A 400 -40.74 -11.26 -14.96
CA PRO A 400 -39.74 -11.36 -16.01
C PRO A 400 -39.41 -10.00 -16.67
N SER A 401 -39.71 -8.87 -16.04
CA SER A 401 -39.46 -7.53 -16.60
C SER A 401 -38.17 -6.94 -16.03
N PHE A 402 -37.55 -6.01 -16.76
CA PHE A 402 -36.37 -5.29 -16.29
C PHE A 402 -36.44 -3.81 -16.66
N VAL A 403 -35.59 -3.01 -16.03
CA VAL A 403 -35.53 -1.56 -16.21
C VAL A 403 -34.12 -1.15 -16.59
N THR A 404 -34.02 -0.16 -17.49
CA THR A 404 -32.74 0.46 -17.87
C THR A 404 -32.76 1.95 -17.58
N ALA A 405 -31.65 2.44 -17.04
CA ALA A 405 -31.40 3.85 -16.78
C ALA A 405 -30.38 4.38 -17.80
N GLY A 406 -30.70 5.49 -18.45
CA GLY A 406 -29.93 5.98 -19.60
C GLY A 406 -29.18 7.29 -19.37
N ALA A 407 -28.15 7.50 -20.18
CA ALA A 407 -27.45 8.78 -20.28
C ALA A 407 -28.31 9.91 -20.89
N ASP A 408 -29.45 9.57 -21.48
CA ASP A 408 -30.46 10.47 -22.02
C ASP A 408 -31.44 11.00 -20.96
N GLY A 409 -31.26 10.64 -19.68
CA GLY A 409 -32.12 11.06 -18.58
C GLY A 409 -33.42 10.28 -18.46
N LYS A 410 -33.60 9.25 -19.29
CA LYS A 410 -34.79 8.40 -19.31
C LYS A 410 -34.56 7.12 -18.52
N ILE A 411 -35.67 6.54 -18.08
CA ILE A 411 -35.73 5.19 -17.51
C ILE A 411 -36.74 4.40 -18.34
N LEU A 412 -36.33 3.29 -18.92
CA LEU A 412 -37.17 2.48 -19.81
C LEU A 412 -37.52 1.15 -19.14
N PHE A 413 -38.79 0.78 -19.18
CA PHE A 413 -39.29 -0.52 -18.74
C PHE A 413 -39.36 -1.47 -19.92
N TRP A 414 -38.81 -2.66 -19.75
CA TRP A 414 -38.74 -3.68 -20.77
C TRP A 414 -39.49 -4.93 -20.34
N ASN A 415 -40.16 -5.54 -21.31
CA ASN A 415 -40.72 -6.87 -21.19
C ASN A 415 -39.87 -7.80 -22.07
N LEU A 416 -39.47 -8.97 -21.55
CA LEU A 416 -38.62 -9.92 -22.31
C LEU A 416 -39.27 -10.41 -23.61
N ASP A 417 -40.61 -10.41 -23.67
CA ASP A 417 -41.36 -10.87 -24.83
C ASP A 417 -41.39 -9.83 -25.97
N GLU A 418 -41.16 -8.55 -25.68
CA GLU A 418 -41.29 -7.44 -26.62
C GLU A 418 -39.91 -6.91 -27.06
N ASP A 419 -39.83 -6.34 -28.26
CA ASP A 419 -38.58 -5.78 -28.81
C ASP A 419 -38.45 -4.26 -28.58
N GLU A 420 -39.53 -3.61 -28.13
CA GLU A 420 -39.57 -2.20 -27.77
C GLU A 420 -39.87 -2.02 -26.27
N PRO A 421 -39.45 -0.90 -25.66
CA PRO A 421 -39.74 -0.63 -24.25
C PRO A 421 -41.25 -0.43 -24.04
N ALA A 422 -41.82 -1.12 -23.06
CA ALA A 422 -43.25 -1.06 -22.73
C ALA A 422 -43.69 0.31 -22.18
N SER A 423 -42.77 1.07 -21.59
CA SER A 423 -43.01 2.44 -21.12
C SER A 423 -41.73 3.19 -20.77
N GLU A 424 -41.80 4.51 -20.71
CA GLU A 424 -40.72 5.38 -20.22
C GLU A 424 -41.13 6.20 -18.99
N LEU A 425 -40.16 6.45 -18.10
CA LEU A 425 -40.23 7.49 -17.08
C LEU A 425 -39.25 8.61 -17.45
N SER A 426 -39.70 9.85 -17.28
CA SER A 426 -38.91 11.05 -17.53
C SER A 426 -39.03 11.99 -16.33
N GLY A 427 -37.90 12.56 -15.89
CA GLY A 427 -37.85 13.48 -14.75
C GLY A 427 -36.46 14.04 -14.46
N HIS A 428 -35.42 13.26 -14.77
CA HIS A 428 -34.04 13.72 -14.67
C HIS A 428 -33.65 14.66 -15.82
N GLN A 429 -32.77 15.61 -15.53
CA GLN A 429 -32.20 16.57 -16.50
C GLN A 429 -30.77 16.21 -16.92
N GLY A 430 -30.21 15.14 -16.36
CA GLY A 430 -28.90 14.59 -16.70
C GLY A 430 -28.98 13.07 -16.79
N LYS A 431 -27.82 12.41 -16.93
CA LYS A 431 -27.71 10.95 -16.96
C LYS A 431 -28.34 10.35 -15.70
N VAL A 432 -29.06 9.23 -15.82
CA VAL A 432 -29.51 8.46 -14.66
C VAL A 432 -28.44 7.41 -14.38
N ASN A 433 -27.71 7.55 -13.28
CA ASN A 433 -26.53 6.73 -12.99
C ASN A 433 -26.87 5.45 -12.22
N ALA A 434 -27.93 5.47 -11.42
CA ALA A 434 -28.33 4.33 -10.60
C ALA A 434 -29.85 4.21 -10.48
N ILE A 435 -30.32 2.96 -10.41
CA ILE A 435 -31.69 2.57 -10.12
C ILE A 435 -31.69 1.46 -9.07
N ALA A 436 -32.73 1.39 -8.26
CA ALA A 436 -32.94 0.31 -7.30
C ALA A 436 -34.44 0.02 -7.11
N PHE A 437 -34.85 -1.24 -7.16
CA PHE A 437 -36.20 -1.68 -6.79
C PHE A 437 -36.34 -1.90 -5.28
N SER A 438 -37.54 -1.70 -4.75
CA SER A 438 -37.92 -2.30 -3.46
C SER A 438 -38.08 -3.81 -3.62
N LYS A 439 -37.86 -4.57 -2.54
CA LYS A 439 -37.96 -6.05 -2.56
C LYS A 439 -39.33 -6.56 -3.03
N ASP A 440 -40.39 -5.81 -2.79
CA ASP A 440 -41.74 -6.12 -3.24
C ASP A 440 -42.04 -5.69 -4.69
N GLY A 441 -41.10 -5.02 -5.35
CA GLY A 441 -41.19 -4.54 -6.74
C GLY A 441 -42.15 -3.37 -6.95
N ASN A 442 -42.80 -2.85 -5.91
CA ASN A 442 -43.82 -1.81 -6.04
C ASN A 442 -43.24 -0.40 -6.18
N THR A 443 -42.02 -0.19 -5.69
CA THR A 443 -41.34 1.10 -5.79
C THR A 443 -40.00 0.97 -6.49
N LEU A 444 -39.64 2.03 -7.21
CA LEU A 444 -38.37 2.17 -7.90
C LEU A 444 -37.77 3.52 -7.48
N VAL A 445 -36.50 3.55 -7.11
CA VAL A 445 -35.76 4.81 -6.98
C VAL A 445 -34.77 4.98 -8.12
N SER A 446 -34.59 6.22 -8.56
CA SER A 446 -33.55 6.59 -9.51
C SER A 446 -32.70 7.74 -8.99
N GLY A 447 -31.40 7.71 -9.27
CA GLY A 447 -30.44 8.77 -8.95
C GLY A 447 -29.71 9.25 -10.20
N GLY A 448 -29.58 10.58 -10.36
CA GLY A 448 -29.03 11.19 -11.58
C GLY A 448 -27.82 12.09 -11.37
N SER A 449 -27.16 12.40 -12.49
CA SER A 449 -26.12 13.43 -12.62
C SER A 449 -26.64 14.86 -12.41
N ASP A 450 -27.94 15.04 -12.24
CA ASP A 450 -28.55 16.31 -11.84
C ASP A 450 -28.62 16.47 -10.31
N GLY A 451 -28.01 15.55 -9.55
CA GLY A 451 -28.02 15.55 -8.08
C GLY A 451 -29.38 15.20 -7.48
N LYS A 452 -30.35 14.83 -8.33
CA LYS A 452 -31.70 14.46 -7.90
C LYS A 452 -31.79 12.96 -7.65
N TRP A 453 -32.57 12.60 -6.64
CA TRP A 453 -33.19 11.28 -6.59
C TRP A 453 -34.70 11.42 -6.75
N ILE A 454 -35.31 10.43 -7.41
CA ILE A 454 -36.74 10.36 -7.66
C ILE A 454 -37.25 8.99 -7.23
N LEU A 455 -38.30 8.97 -6.39
CA LEU A 455 -39.02 7.76 -6.02
C LEU A 455 -40.27 7.63 -6.87
N TRP A 456 -40.45 6.47 -7.48
CA TRP A 456 -41.51 6.15 -8.41
C TRP A 456 -42.36 5.00 -7.88
N ASP A 457 -43.66 5.07 -8.18
CA ASP A 457 -44.55 3.92 -8.09
C ASP A 457 -44.37 3.09 -9.36
N ALA A 458 -43.84 1.87 -9.23
CA ALA A 458 -43.46 1.03 -10.37
C ALA A 458 -44.68 0.52 -11.16
N ASN A 459 -45.84 0.38 -10.49
CA ASN A 459 -47.07 -0.13 -11.10
C ASN A 459 -47.76 0.93 -11.94
N SER A 460 -48.01 2.10 -11.35
CA SER A 460 -48.68 3.23 -11.98
C SER A 460 -47.73 4.10 -12.82
N LYS A 461 -46.41 3.91 -12.66
CA LYS A 461 -45.35 4.63 -13.38
C LYS A 461 -45.39 6.14 -13.09
N ARG A 462 -45.75 6.50 -11.86
CA ARG A 462 -45.88 7.89 -11.41
C ARG A 462 -44.79 8.25 -10.43
N MET A 463 -44.34 9.49 -10.50
CA MET A 463 -43.45 10.08 -9.52
C MET A 463 -44.19 10.24 -8.18
N ILE A 464 -43.60 9.71 -7.11
CA ILE A 464 -44.08 9.87 -5.72
C ILE A 464 -43.36 11.08 -5.09
N PHE A 465 -42.03 11.06 -5.07
CA PHE A 465 -41.20 12.11 -4.49
C PHE A 465 -40.00 12.44 -5.36
N GLN A 466 -39.50 13.67 -5.22
CA GLN A 466 -38.25 14.13 -5.81
C GLN A 466 -37.54 15.05 -4.82
N ARG A 467 -36.21 14.91 -4.70
CA ARG A 467 -35.34 15.77 -3.87
C ARG A 467 -34.00 16.03 -4.58
N GLN A 468 -33.37 17.15 -4.24
CA GLN A 468 -32.05 17.55 -4.75
C GLN A 468 -31.26 18.19 -3.59
N GLU A 469 -30.52 17.37 -2.87
CA GLU A 469 -29.90 17.75 -1.59
C GLU A 469 -28.42 17.37 -1.49
N HIS A 470 -27.92 16.63 -2.48
CA HIS A 470 -26.50 16.38 -2.67
C HIS A 470 -25.87 17.53 -3.45
N GLU A 471 -24.60 17.80 -3.19
CA GLU A 471 -23.86 18.92 -3.84
C GLU A 471 -23.34 18.53 -5.23
N ASP A 472 -23.37 17.23 -5.55
CA ASP A 472 -22.89 16.67 -6.81
C ASP A 472 -23.77 15.49 -7.26
N GLN A 473 -23.36 14.83 -8.33
CA GLN A 473 -24.05 13.72 -9.00
C GLN A 473 -24.26 12.53 -8.06
N LEU A 474 -25.45 11.94 -8.12
CA LEU A 474 -25.69 10.66 -7.45
C LEU A 474 -25.06 9.54 -8.26
N THR A 475 -24.34 8.67 -7.57
CA THR A 475 -23.67 7.49 -8.15
C THR A 475 -24.39 6.21 -7.78
N ALA A 476 -25.07 6.17 -6.64
CA ALA A 476 -25.70 4.97 -6.13
C ALA A 476 -26.99 5.28 -5.35
N VAL A 477 -27.97 4.38 -5.44
CA VAL A 477 -29.23 4.44 -4.69
C VAL A 477 -29.59 3.04 -4.21
N ALA A 478 -30.21 2.94 -3.03
CA ALA A 478 -30.69 1.66 -2.52
C ALA A 478 -31.94 1.86 -1.64
N ILE A 479 -32.85 0.90 -1.66
CA ILE A 479 -34.00 0.84 -0.75
C ILE A 479 -33.74 -0.25 0.29
N SER A 480 -34.06 0.01 1.57
CA SER A 480 -33.89 -0.98 2.63
C SER A 480 -34.83 -2.19 2.42
N PRO A 481 -34.46 -3.39 2.91
CA PRO A 481 -35.26 -4.61 2.70
C PRO A 481 -36.70 -4.54 3.24
N ASP A 482 -36.94 -3.71 4.25
CA ASP A 482 -38.26 -3.41 4.82
C ASP A 482 -39.03 -2.31 4.05
N GLY A 483 -38.36 -1.60 3.12
CA GLY A 483 -38.92 -0.51 2.34
C GLY A 483 -39.07 0.82 3.09
N GLU A 484 -38.63 0.93 4.35
CA GLU A 484 -38.84 2.13 5.18
C GLU A 484 -37.80 3.24 4.92
N LEU A 485 -36.59 2.84 4.51
CA LEU A 485 -35.46 3.72 4.29
C LEU A 485 -34.97 3.67 2.83
N LEU A 486 -34.46 4.80 2.39
CA LEU A 486 -33.75 4.98 1.12
C LEU A 486 -32.35 5.51 1.44
N ALA A 487 -31.32 4.95 0.82
CA ALA A 487 -29.98 5.49 0.86
C ALA A 487 -29.57 6.05 -0.51
N THR A 488 -28.88 7.19 -0.51
CA THR A 488 -28.32 7.82 -1.70
C THR A 488 -26.84 8.09 -1.49
N GLY A 489 -26.01 7.72 -2.45
CA GLY A 489 -24.55 7.96 -2.47
C GLY A 489 -24.14 8.87 -3.62
N SER A 490 -23.12 9.70 -3.40
CA SER A 490 -22.78 10.81 -4.28
C SER A 490 -21.27 10.98 -4.52
N VAL A 491 -20.94 11.62 -5.64
CA VAL A 491 -19.59 12.12 -5.95
C VAL A 491 -19.09 13.10 -4.88
N ASP A 492 -19.99 13.77 -4.14
CA ASP A 492 -19.64 14.65 -3.01
C ASP A 492 -19.02 13.90 -1.81
N ARG A 493 -18.87 12.57 -1.92
CA ARG A 493 -18.23 11.65 -0.96
C ARG A 493 -19.07 11.36 0.27
N THR A 494 -20.34 11.75 0.26
CA THR A 494 -21.31 11.50 1.33
C THR A 494 -22.36 10.49 0.90
N PHE A 495 -22.96 9.84 1.89
CA PHE A 495 -24.28 9.24 1.73
C PHE A 495 -25.31 9.96 2.59
N LYS A 496 -26.57 9.88 2.17
CA LYS A 496 -27.75 10.37 2.88
C LYS A 496 -28.78 9.25 3.01
N ILE A 497 -29.48 9.23 4.13
CA ILE A 497 -30.56 8.28 4.44
C ILE A 497 -31.86 9.06 4.54
N TRP A 498 -32.89 8.58 3.87
CA TRP A 498 -34.20 9.19 3.76
C TRP A 498 -35.27 8.22 4.24
N ARG A 499 -36.36 8.75 4.77
CA ARG A 499 -37.58 7.97 4.99
C ARG A 499 -38.40 7.93 3.71
N THR A 500 -38.79 6.74 3.26
CA THR A 500 -39.51 6.54 2.00
C THR A 500 -40.94 7.10 2.02
N THR A 501 -41.58 7.14 3.19
CA THR A 501 -42.99 7.56 3.35
C THR A 501 -43.22 9.06 3.15
N ASP A 502 -42.23 9.90 3.47
CA ASP A 502 -42.36 11.37 3.46
C ASP A 502 -41.18 12.10 2.80
N ALA A 503 -40.17 11.36 2.31
CA ALA A 503 -38.94 11.89 1.73
C ALA A 503 -38.21 12.88 2.66
N THR A 504 -38.25 12.64 3.98
CA THR A 504 -37.47 13.41 4.96
C THR A 504 -36.06 12.86 5.11
N LEU A 505 -35.08 13.77 5.22
CA LEU A 505 -33.69 13.39 5.51
C LEU A 505 -33.58 12.92 6.97
N VAL A 506 -33.18 11.67 7.15
CA VAL A 506 -33.01 11.06 8.48
C VAL A 506 -31.59 11.25 8.98
N GLY A 507 -30.59 11.02 8.12
CA GLY A 507 -29.18 11.12 8.49
C GLY A 507 -28.27 11.27 7.28
N SER A 508 -27.03 11.69 7.53
CA SER A 508 -26.00 11.83 6.49
C SER A 508 -24.61 11.68 7.09
N LYS A 509 -23.65 11.18 6.30
CA LYS A 509 -22.27 11.02 6.73
C LYS A 509 -21.32 11.16 5.55
N SER A 510 -20.15 11.77 5.78
CA SER A 510 -19.02 11.65 4.87
C SER A 510 -18.45 10.24 5.00
N ALA A 511 -18.49 9.50 3.89
CA ALA A 511 -18.13 8.08 3.90
C ALA A 511 -16.74 7.84 3.33
N HIS A 512 -16.35 8.52 2.25
CA HIS A 512 -15.14 8.21 1.49
C HIS A 512 -14.26 9.45 1.30
N GLU A 513 -12.97 9.23 1.00
CA GLU A 513 -12.04 10.34 0.68
C GLU A 513 -12.11 10.72 -0.80
N ARG A 514 -12.50 9.76 -1.64
CA ARG A 514 -12.82 9.93 -3.06
C ARG A 514 -14.30 9.61 -3.30
N ASN A 515 -14.72 9.65 -4.55
CA ASN A 515 -16.13 9.51 -4.92
C ASN A 515 -16.68 8.17 -4.42
N LEU A 516 -17.88 8.22 -3.83
CA LEU A 516 -18.63 7.02 -3.49
C LEU A 516 -19.14 6.39 -4.79
N THR A 517 -18.97 5.09 -4.96
CA THR A 517 -19.32 4.35 -6.18
C THR A 517 -20.59 3.53 -6.03
N ASP A 518 -20.79 2.87 -4.90
CA ASP A 518 -21.95 2.01 -4.66
C ASP A 518 -22.40 2.02 -3.19
N ILE A 519 -23.67 1.62 -2.96
CA ILE A 519 -24.32 1.58 -1.66
C ILE A 519 -25.32 0.42 -1.57
N VAL A 520 -25.25 -0.40 -0.52
CA VAL A 520 -26.15 -1.55 -0.36
C VAL A 520 -26.55 -1.75 1.09
N PHE A 521 -27.84 -2.02 1.32
CA PHE A 521 -28.33 -2.39 2.65
C PHE A 521 -28.08 -3.88 2.92
N HIS A 522 -27.78 -4.20 4.16
CA HIS A 522 -27.73 -5.59 4.60
C HIS A 522 -29.14 -6.20 4.64
N PRO A 523 -29.33 -7.47 4.22
CA PRO A 523 -30.67 -8.06 4.05
C PRO A 523 -31.49 -8.19 5.35
N HIS A 524 -30.84 -8.45 6.49
CA HIS A 524 -31.53 -8.75 7.77
C HIS A 524 -31.15 -7.88 8.97
N LYS A 525 -30.16 -7.00 8.85
CA LYS A 525 -29.59 -6.23 9.96
C LYS A 525 -29.59 -4.76 9.55
N PRO A 526 -29.66 -3.81 10.50
CA PRO A 526 -29.59 -2.39 10.20
C PRO A 526 -28.16 -1.98 9.85
N LEU A 527 -27.58 -2.58 8.81
CA LEU A 527 -26.24 -2.27 8.32
C LEU A 527 -26.31 -1.75 6.90
N LEU A 528 -25.34 -0.91 6.56
CA LEU A 528 -25.17 -0.33 5.23
C LEU A 528 -23.72 -0.49 4.81
N ALA A 529 -23.46 -0.99 3.61
CA ALA A 529 -22.13 -1.00 3.04
C ALA A 529 -22.00 0.09 1.96
N THR A 530 -20.85 0.75 1.93
CA THR A 530 -20.51 1.76 0.91
C THR A 530 -19.15 1.43 0.30
N SER A 531 -18.98 1.69 -0.99
CA SER A 531 -17.67 1.58 -1.66
C SER A 531 -17.24 2.89 -2.30
N GLY A 532 -15.93 3.06 -2.49
CA GLY A 532 -15.35 4.27 -3.06
C GLY A 532 -14.25 4.03 -4.09
N GLN A 533 -13.92 5.10 -4.82
CA GLN A 533 -12.86 5.11 -5.84
C GLN A 533 -11.44 4.90 -5.27
N GLU A 534 -11.27 5.06 -3.96
CA GLU A 534 -10.00 4.77 -3.28
C GLU A 534 -9.74 3.27 -3.05
N GLY A 535 -10.64 2.37 -3.50
CA GLY A 535 -10.48 0.93 -3.29
C GLY A 535 -10.95 0.42 -1.93
N LEU A 536 -11.66 1.25 -1.16
CA LEU A 536 -12.15 0.90 0.17
C LEU A 536 -13.64 0.56 0.16
N VAL A 537 -14.00 -0.38 1.02
CA VAL A 537 -15.40 -0.69 1.38
C VAL A 537 -15.59 -0.41 2.86
N LYS A 538 -16.69 0.25 3.23
CA LYS A 538 -16.99 0.62 4.63
C LYS A 538 -18.35 0.06 5.02
N ILE A 539 -18.43 -0.51 6.22
CA ILE A 539 -19.68 -1.03 6.79
C ILE A 539 -20.11 -0.10 7.94
N TRP A 540 -21.36 0.35 7.88
CA TRP A 540 -21.96 1.29 8.80
C TRP A 540 -23.09 0.63 9.59
N ASP A 541 -23.15 0.91 10.88
CA ASP A 541 -24.29 0.58 11.74
C ASP A 541 -25.35 1.68 11.66
N LEU A 542 -26.57 1.26 11.33
CA LEU A 542 -27.78 2.07 11.24
C LEU A 542 -28.80 1.75 12.33
N ALA A 543 -28.41 1.12 13.44
CA ALA A 543 -29.26 1.00 14.63
C ALA A 543 -29.83 2.36 15.08
N ASN A 544 -29.09 3.44 14.83
CA ASN A 544 -29.60 4.82 14.84
C ASN A 544 -29.33 5.50 13.49
N PRO A 545 -30.29 5.50 12.54
CA PRO A 545 -30.09 6.07 11.20
C PRO A 545 -29.80 7.57 11.19
N GLN A 546 -30.14 8.30 12.27
CA GLN A 546 -29.81 9.73 12.40
C GLN A 546 -28.33 9.98 12.67
N ARG A 547 -27.63 8.98 13.21
CA ARG A 547 -26.20 9.03 13.53
C ARG A 547 -25.52 7.74 13.09
N PRO A 548 -25.36 7.50 11.77
CA PRO A 548 -24.64 6.34 11.28
C PRO A 548 -23.24 6.25 11.88
N SER A 549 -22.85 5.08 12.35
CA SER A 549 -21.54 4.83 12.96
C SER A 549 -20.75 3.82 12.13
N LEU A 550 -19.43 4.01 12.03
CA LEU A 550 -18.56 3.15 11.22
C LEU A 550 -18.20 1.91 12.03
N LEU A 551 -18.49 0.71 11.51
CA LEU A 551 -18.12 -0.57 12.12
C LEU A 551 -16.77 -1.08 11.59
N HIS A 552 -16.63 -1.14 10.27
CA HIS A 552 -15.46 -1.71 9.61
C HIS A 552 -15.01 -0.85 8.43
N VAL A 553 -13.69 -0.72 8.29
CA VAL A 553 -13.04 -0.28 7.05
C VAL A 553 -12.35 -1.49 6.45
N ILE A 554 -12.89 -1.97 5.34
CA ILE A 554 -12.37 -3.11 4.59
C ILE A 554 -11.36 -2.58 3.58
N VAL A 555 -10.10 -2.96 3.80
CA VAL A 555 -8.96 -2.60 2.96
C VAL A 555 -8.55 -3.83 2.16
N GLY A 556 -8.37 -3.67 0.86
CA GLY A 556 -7.64 -4.67 0.08
C GLY A 556 -7.62 -4.45 -1.42
N HIS A 557 -8.63 -3.80 -2.02
CA HIS A 557 -8.58 -3.47 -3.43
C HIS A 557 -7.54 -2.38 -3.71
N SER A 558 -6.82 -2.51 -4.83
CA SER A 558 -5.79 -1.54 -5.24
C SER A 558 -6.30 -0.49 -6.22
N ASP A 559 -7.57 -0.58 -6.64
CA ASP A 559 -8.22 0.32 -7.60
C ASP A 559 -9.72 0.42 -7.25
N ILE A 560 -10.46 1.21 -8.01
CA ILE A 560 -11.87 1.52 -7.82
C ILE A 560 -12.70 0.26 -7.57
N VAL A 561 -13.49 0.25 -6.50
CA VAL A 561 -14.54 -0.75 -6.28
C VAL A 561 -15.80 -0.24 -6.95
N HIS A 562 -16.28 -0.93 -7.98
CA HIS A 562 -17.43 -0.46 -8.76
C HIS A 562 -18.76 -0.86 -8.14
N GLN A 563 -18.86 -2.09 -7.61
CA GLN A 563 -20.09 -2.59 -7.01
C GLN A 563 -19.84 -3.53 -5.83
N ILE A 564 -20.81 -3.57 -4.91
CA ILE A 564 -20.80 -4.39 -3.70
C ILE A 564 -22.16 -5.06 -3.44
N PHE A 565 -22.13 -6.29 -2.92
CA PHE A 565 -23.35 -7.07 -2.64
C PHE A 565 -23.22 -7.87 -1.35
N PHE A 566 -24.29 -7.94 -0.57
CA PHE A 566 -24.39 -8.95 0.49
C PHE A 566 -24.90 -10.27 -0.09
N ASP A 567 -24.46 -11.39 0.49
CA ASP A 567 -25.12 -12.68 0.23
C ASP A 567 -26.53 -12.71 0.86
N GLY A 568 -27.39 -13.64 0.43
CA GLY A 568 -28.78 -13.70 0.92
C GLY A 568 -28.92 -13.88 2.44
N TYR A 569 -27.89 -14.39 3.11
CA TYR A 569 -27.83 -14.51 4.58
C TYR A 569 -27.24 -13.26 5.27
N GLY A 570 -26.49 -12.42 4.55
CA GLY A 570 -25.78 -11.26 5.09
C GLY A 570 -24.53 -11.61 5.90
N GLU A 571 -23.99 -12.82 5.75
CA GLU A 571 -22.75 -13.23 6.40
C GLU A 571 -21.52 -12.81 5.60
N GLN A 572 -21.68 -12.72 4.27
CA GLN A 572 -20.61 -12.41 3.34
C GLN A 572 -20.92 -11.15 2.52
N LEU A 573 -19.87 -10.37 2.26
CA LEU A 573 -19.91 -9.25 1.33
C LEU A 573 -19.03 -9.58 0.13
N VAL A 574 -19.54 -9.35 -1.07
CA VAL A 574 -18.81 -9.47 -2.33
C VAL A 574 -18.49 -8.07 -2.83
N SER A 575 -17.25 -7.83 -3.25
CA SER A 575 -16.84 -6.60 -3.91
C SER A 575 -16.19 -6.88 -5.26
N VAL A 576 -16.49 -6.04 -6.24
CA VAL A 576 -16.00 -6.16 -7.62
C VAL A 576 -15.25 -4.90 -7.99
N SER A 577 -14.01 -5.04 -8.47
CA SER A 577 -13.09 -3.91 -8.64
C SER A 577 -12.38 -3.89 -9.98
N GLN A 578 -12.02 -2.67 -10.37
CA GLN A 578 -11.15 -2.37 -11.48
C GLN A 578 -9.75 -3.02 -11.36
N ASP A 579 -9.35 -3.45 -10.16
CA ASP A 579 -8.13 -4.22 -9.92
C ASP A 579 -8.17 -5.66 -10.47
N LYS A 580 -9.23 -6.00 -11.22
CA LYS A 580 -9.49 -7.30 -11.88
C LYS A 580 -9.86 -8.42 -10.92
N THR A 581 -10.16 -8.09 -9.66
CA THR A 581 -10.50 -9.09 -8.65
C THR A 581 -11.95 -8.96 -8.18
N VAL A 582 -12.53 -10.12 -7.90
CA VAL A 582 -13.72 -10.23 -7.05
C VAL A 582 -13.24 -10.68 -5.68
N ARG A 583 -13.68 -10.01 -4.61
CA ARG A 583 -13.30 -10.37 -3.24
C ARG A 583 -14.50 -10.67 -2.39
N LEU A 584 -14.35 -11.69 -1.55
CA LEU A 584 -15.35 -12.10 -0.56
C LEU A 584 -14.83 -11.71 0.82
N TRP A 585 -15.70 -11.13 1.64
CA TRP A 585 -15.39 -10.64 2.98
C TRP A 585 -16.38 -11.19 3.98
N GLU A 586 -15.94 -11.45 5.20
CA GLU A 586 -16.82 -11.74 6.31
C GLU A 586 -17.37 -10.44 6.88
N VAL A 587 -18.70 -10.31 6.96
CA VAL A 587 -19.36 -9.06 7.38
C VAL A 587 -19.11 -8.75 8.85
N ALA A 588 -19.04 -9.77 9.71
CA ALA A 588 -18.92 -9.61 11.15
C ALA A 588 -17.53 -9.13 11.60
N SER A 589 -16.48 -9.46 10.84
CA SER A 589 -15.09 -9.17 11.18
C SER A 589 -14.43 -8.18 10.22
N GLY A 590 -14.95 -8.05 9.00
CA GLY A 590 -14.33 -7.31 7.90
C GLY A 590 -13.12 -8.01 7.29
N THR A 591 -12.87 -9.29 7.60
CA THR A 591 -11.69 -10.02 7.08
C THR A 591 -11.94 -10.59 5.68
N PRO A 592 -10.91 -10.64 4.82
CA PRO A 592 -11.03 -11.31 3.53
C PRO A 592 -11.22 -12.81 3.75
N LEU A 593 -12.20 -13.37 3.05
CA LEU A 593 -12.43 -14.80 2.96
C LEU A 593 -11.75 -15.38 1.72
N ARG A 594 -11.72 -14.63 0.61
CA ARG A 594 -11.18 -15.10 -0.66
C ARG A 594 -10.98 -13.98 -1.69
N ILE A 595 -10.02 -14.18 -2.60
CA ILE A 595 -9.79 -13.35 -3.79
C ILE A 595 -9.95 -14.22 -5.04
N ILE A 596 -10.71 -13.75 -6.01
CA ILE A 596 -10.93 -14.45 -7.29
C ILE A 596 -10.35 -13.57 -8.38
N LYS A 597 -9.34 -14.09 -9.10
CA LYS A 597 -8.63 -13.40 -10.17
C LYS A 597 -8.51 -14.27 -11.42
N ASN A 598 -9.61 -14.34 -12.18
CA ASN A 598 -9.65 -15.01 -13.49
C ASN A 598 -9.93 -14.04 -14.65
N SER A 599 -10.25 -12.79 -14.34
CA SER A 599 -10.51 -11.73 -15.31
C SER A 599 -9.21 -11.26 -15.98
N LYS A 600 -9.24 -11.06 -17.29
CA LYS A 600 -8.07 -10.53 -18.03
C LYS A 600 -8.00 -9.01 -17.90
N THR A 601 -9.16 -8.37 -17.83
CA THR A 601 -9.29 -6.91 -17.80
C THR A 601 -9.99 -6.45 -16.52
N ALA A 602 -10.16 -5.14 -16.37
CA ALA A 602 -10.82 -4.56 -15.21
C ALA A 602 -12.30 -4.97 -15.16
N LEU A 603 -12.80 -5.22 -13.95
CA LEU A 603 -14.22 -5.50 -13.72
C LEU A 603 -14.94 -4.18 -13.44
N VAL A 604 -16.09 -3.97 -14.08
CA VAL A 604 -16.81 -2.68 -14.07
C VAL A 604 -18.29 -2.79 -13.77
N ALA A 605 -18.88 -3.97 -13.93
CA ALA A 605 -20.27 -4.24 -13.63
C ALA A 605 -20.40 -5.62 -12.99
N ALA A 606 -21.44 -5.82 -12.20
CA ALA A 606 -21.77 -7.09 -11.61
C ALA A 606 -23.26 -7.20 -11.33
N SER A 607 -23.73 -8.42 -11.14
CA SER A 607 -25.09 -8.71 -10.73
C SER A 607 -25.11 -10.06 -10.00
N VAL A 608 -25.91 -10.17 -8.95
CA VAL A 608 -25.98 -11.37 -8.11
C VAL A 608 -27.41 -11.91 -8.09
N GLU A 609 -27.55 -13.24 -8.07
CA GLU A 609 -28.84 -13.87 -7.84
C GLU A 609 -29.11 -13.88 -6.32
N PRO A 610 -30.28 -13.38 -5.86
CA PRO A 610 -30.55 -13.26 -4.42
C PRO A 610 -30.63 -14.61 -3.67
N GLU A 611 -31.10 -15.67 -4.34
CA GLU A 611 -31.45 -16.95 -3.71
C GLU A 611 -30.53 -18.11 -4.15
N LYS A 612 -29.84 -17.99 -5.29
CA LYS A 612 -28.81 -18.95 -5.69
C LYS A 612 -27.51 -18.23 -5.91
N LYS A 613 -26.44 -18.99 -5.75
CA LYS A 613 -25.13 -18.44 -5.52
C LYS A 613 -24.42 -18.10 -6.83
N LEU A 614 -25.11 -17.45 -7.75
CA LEU A 614 -24.57 -17.05 -9.03
C LEU A 614 -24.23 -15.56 -9.00
N LEU A 615 -22.96 -15.25 -9.21
CA LEU A 615 -22.46 -13.90 -9.44
C LEU A 615 -22.06 -13.79 -10.90
N VAL A 616 -22.52 -12.76 -11.56
CA VAL A 616 -22.09 -12.39 -12.91
C VAL A 616 -21.26 -11.12 -12.82
N VAL A 617 -20.14 -11.08 -13.51
CA VAL A 617 -19.25 -9.90 -13.56
C VAL A 617 -18.91 -9.54 -14.99
N GLY A 618 -18.87 -8.24 -15.27
CA GLY A 618 -18.65 -7.67 -16.60
C GLY A 618 -17.28 -7.01 -16.67
N GLU A 619 -16.60 -7.26 -17.77
CA GLU A 619 -15.25 -6.76 -18.05
C GLU A 619 -15.26 -5.53 -18.98
N ILE A 620 -14.22 -4.69 -18.89
CA ILE A 620 -13.97 -3.60 -19.84
C ILE A 620 -13.84 -4.12 -21.28
N GLY A 621 -13.33 -5.35 -21.45
CA GLY A 621 -13.18 -6.00 -22.76
C GLY A 621 -14.47 -6.53 -23.39
N GLY A 622 -15.61 -6.45 -22.70
CA GLY A 622 -16.88 -7.02 -23.17
C GLY A 622 -17.07 -8.51 -22.87
N GLU A 623 -16.10 -9.13 -22.18
CA GLU A 623 -16.23 -10.46 -21.57
C GLU A 623 -17.17 -10.38 -20.35
N VAL A 624 -17.92 -11.44 -20.12
CA VAL A 624 -18.75 -11.63 -18.93
C VAL A 624 -18.34 -12.92 -18.25
N GLY A 625 -17.94 -12.83 -16.98
CA GLY A 625 -17.63 -13.96 -16.12
C GLY A 625 -18.85 -14.42 -15.33
N LEU A 626 -19.11 -15.72 -15.34
CA LEU A 626 -20.11 -16.40 -14.52
C LEU A 626 -19.40 -17.13 -13.39
N LEU A 627 -19.77 -16.83 -12.15
CA LEU A 627 -19.19 -17.39 -10.95
C LEU A 627 -20.25 -18.05 -10.08
N SER A 628 -20.13 -19.35 -9.85
CA SER A 628 -20.94 -20.05 -8.84
C SER A 628 -20.20 -20.05 -7.49
N LEU A 629 -20.74 -19.35 -6.50
CA LEU A 629 -20.24 -19.25 -5.14
C LEU A 629 -20.71 -20.48 -4.34
N GLU A 630 -20.01 -21.61 -4.26
CA GLU A 630 -20.49 -22.75 -3.45
C GLU A 630 -20.54 -22.49 -1.93
N LYS A 631 -21.31 -23.29 -1.17
CA LYS A 631 -21.45 -23.21 0.29
C LYS A 631 -20.15 -23.61 0.99
N THR A 632 -19.41 -22.63 1.48
CA THR A 632 -18.33 -22.83 2.45
C THR A 632 -18.94 -23.29 3.77
N SER A 633 -18.99 -24.61 3.96
CA SER A 633 -19.38 -25.22 5.24
C SER A 633 -18.18 -25.15 6.17
N PHE A 634 -17.97 -24.02 6.84
CA PHE A 634 -17.02 -23.97 7.94
C PHE A 634 -17.61 -24.71 9.14
N THR A 635 -17.32 -26.00 9.27
CA THR A 635 -17.47 -26.71 10.54
C THR A 635 -16.51 -26.06 11.55
N LYS A 636 -17.04 -25.16 12.40
CA LYS A 636 -16.36 -24.76 13.63
C LYS A 636 -16.04 -26.03 14.43
N GLN A 637 -14.78 -26.43 14.44
CA GLN A 637 -14.28 -27.28 15.50
C GLN A 637 -14.32 -26.45 16.78
N THR A 638 -15.28 -26.78 17.63
CA THR A 638 -15.48 -26.21 18.95
C THR A 638 -14.32 -26.61 19.86
N ALA A 639 -13.40 -25.68 20.09
CA ALA A 639 -12.50 -25.74 21.23
C ALA A 639 -13.12 -25.01 22.42
N GLY A 640 -13.46 -25.77 23.46
CA GLY A 640 -13.41 -25.40 24.88
C GLY A 640 -14.08 -24.10 25.33
N VAL A 641 -15.32 -24.24 25.80
CA VAL A 641 -16.03 -23.27 26.65
C VAL A 641 -15.26 -23.06 27.95
N VAL A 642 -14.90 -21.80 28.25
CA VAL A 642 -14.73 -21.31 29.63
C VAL A 642 -15.63 -20.09 29.78
N ASN A 643 -16.63 -20.21 30.66
CA ASN A 643 -17.66 -19.21 30.91
C ASN A 643 -17.15 -18.12 31.86
N PRO A 644 -17.66 -16.88 31.77
CA PRO A 644 -17.16 -15.70 32.48
C PRO A 644 -18.02 -15.37 33.72
N GLU A 645 -17.38 -15.10 34.87
CA GLU A 645 -18.03 -14.38 35.97
C GLU A 645 -17.00 -13.60 36.80
N SER A 646 -17.11 -12.26 36.80
CA SER A 646 -17.10 -11.36 37.98
C SER A 646 -16.90 -9.89 37.57
N LYS A 647 -18.00 -9.16 37.36
CA LYS A 647 -18.48 -8.00 38.17
C LYS A 647 -17.49 -6.83 38.24
N GLN A 648 -17.67 -5.69 37.59
CA GLN A 648 -18.73 -4.67 37.76
C GLN A 648 -18.88 -4.15 39.22
N LYS A 649 -18.38 -2.92 39.45
CA LYS A 649 -18.70 -1.89 40.49
C LYS A 649 -17.47 -0.96 40.60
N LEU A 650 -17.52 0.37 40.66
CA LEU A 650 -18.54 1.33 41.08
C LEU A 650 -18.46 2.61 40.22
N ALA A 651 -19.61 3.23 40.01
CA ALA A 651 -19.75 4.67 39.76
C ALA A 651 -20.12 5.38 41.08
N GLU A 652 -20.00 6.71 41.03
CA GLU A 652 -20.53 7.75 41.95
C GLU A 652 -19.57 8.35 42.98
N GLU A 653 -19.26 9.65 42.77
CA GLU A 653 -19.46 10.78 43.71
C GLU A 653 -19.02 12.08 42.98
N SER A 654 -19.97 12.87 42.46
CA SER A 654 -20.56 14.10 43.05
C SER A 654 -19.69 15.36 42.87
N THR A 655 -19.97 16.23 41.89
CA THR A 655 -20.72 17.52 41.98
C THR A 655 -20.11 18.60 42.88
N GLU A 656 -19.81 19.77 42.29
CA GLU A 656 -20.02 21.13 42.85
C GLU A 656 -19.80 22.18 41.71
N LEU A 657 -20.86 22.84 41.21
CA LEU A 657 -21.31 24.23 41.51
C LEU A 657 -20.33 25.34 41.04
N GLY A 658 -20.68 26.40 40.30
CA GLY A 658 -21.94 27.03 39.82
C GLY A 658 -21.64 27.99 38.64
N GLU A 659 -22.59 28.31 37.75
CA GLU A 659 -23.44 29.54 37.73
C GLU A 659 -22.64 30.86 37.92
N VAL A 660 -22.65 31.89 37.05
CA VAL A 660 -23.78 32.76 36.65
C VAL A 660 -23.40 33.71 35.47
N LYS A 661 -24.34 33.82 34.51
CA LYS A 661 -24.87 34.94 33.66
C LYS A 661 -24.03 36.17 33.21
N ILE A 662 -24.02 36.34 31.88
CA ILE A 662 -24.59 37.41 31.02
C ILE A 662 -24.55 38.87 31.53
N ASN A 663 -23.94 39.77 30.75
CA ASN A 663 -24.63 40.95 30.18
C ASN A 663 -23.85 41.64 29.05
N THR A 664 -24.66 42.08 28.08
CA THR A 664 -24.42 42.89 26.89
C THR A 664 -24.14 44.36 27.21
N GLU A 665 -23.39 45.08 26.35
CA GLU A 665 -23.86 46.30 25.64
C GLU A 665 -22.77 46.98 24.78
N THR A 666 -23.22 47.46 23.62
CA THR A 666 -22.84 48.60 22.73
C THR A 666 -21.71 49.55 23.17
N GLY A 667 -20.89 50.21 22.34
CA GLY A 667 -20.82 50.48 20.91
C GLY A 667 -19.89 51.70 20.67
N ARG A 668 -19.47 51.91 19.40
CA ARG A 668 -18.90 53.13 18.74
C ARG A 668 -17.48 53.65 19.02
N ASP A 669 -16.72 53.62 17.92
CA ASP A 669 -15.94 54.68 17.25
C ASP A 669 -14.79 55.44 17.92
N SER A 670 -13.62 55.25 17.30
CA SER A 670 -12.56 56.21 16.90
C SER A 670 -12.05 57.25 17.92
N VAL A 671 -10.73 57.35 18.07
CA VAL A 671 -9.87 58.44 17.55
C VAL A 671 -8.41 58.22 18.00
N ASP A 672 -7.54 58.23 16.99
CA ASP A 672 -6.17 58.74 16.88
C ASP A 672 -5.17 58.83 18.07
N ALA A 673 -4.02 58.22 17.77
CA ALA A 673 -2.67 58.81 17.74
C ALA A 673 -1.98 59.26 19.05
N ARG A 674 -0.82 58.63 19.30
CA ARG A 674 0.49 59.29 19.26
C ARG A 674 1.62 58.28 19.08
N GLY A 675 2.46 58.54 18.06
CA GLY A 675 3.78 57.93 17.84
C GLY A 675 4.77 58.32 18.95
N SER A 676 6.02 57.87 18.94
CA SER A 676 6.96 57.74 17.82
C SER A 676 8.16 56.88 18.24
N ASP A 677 8.79 56.17 17.30
CA ASP A 677 10.05 56.61 16.64
C ASP A 677 10.88 55.41 16.15
N TYR A 678 11.05 55.31 14.83
CA TYR A 678 12.33 55.08 14.12
C TYR A 678 12.07 55.04 12.60
N GLY A 679 12.25 56.21 11.97
CA GLY A 679 13.07 56.40 10.77
C GLY A 679 12.67 55.78 9.42
N ASN A 680 12.20 56.66 8.52
CA ASN A 680 12.39 56.58 7.06
C ASN A 680 13.90 56.54 6.72
N ASP A 681 14.39 55.88 5.67
CA ASP A 681 14.35 56.36 4.29
C ASP A 681 14.60 55.22 3.29
N LEU A 682 13.85 55.19 2.19
CA LEU A 682 14.34 54.76 0.87
C LEU A 682 13.52 55.53 -0.18
N ASN A 683 14.22 56.20 -1.10
CA ASN A 683 13.66 57.08 -2.12
C ASN A 683 12.89 56.28 -3.19
N VAL A 684 11.83 56.85 -3.77
CA VAL A 684 11.05 56.27 -4.89
C VAL A 684 11.95 55.94 -6.10
N ASN A 685 13.05 56.67 -6.28
CA ASN A 685 14.05 56.35 -7.31
C ASN A 685 14.93 55.13 -6.96
N GLU A 686 15.20 54.85 -5.69
CA GLU A 686 15.92 53.64 -5.25
C GLU A 686 15.04 52.39 -5.40
N ARG A 687 13.72 52.51 -5.17
CA ARG A 687 12.75 51.44 -5.50
C ARG A 687 12.74 51.07 -6.98
N LYS A 688 12.97 52.02 -7.88
CA LYS A 688 13.12 51.76 -9.32
C LYS A 688 14.48 51.18 -9.69
N THR A 689 15.53 51.45 -8.91
CA THR A 689 16.89 50.98 -9.25
C THR A 689 17.08 49.50 -8.91
N TYR A 690 16.39 48.99 -7.88
CA TYR A 690 16.39 47.56 -7.54
C TYR A 690 15.54 46.68 -8.49
N LEU A 691 14.55 47.26 -9.17
CA LEU A 691 13.77 46.60 -10.22
C LEU A 691 14.44 46.70 -11.61
N ALA A 692 15.44 47.57 -11.80
CA ALA A 692 16.01 47.89 -13.10
C ALA A 692 17.40 47.28 -13.37
N LYS A 693 17.90 46.36 -12.52
CA LYS A 693 19.25 45.77 -12.72
C LYS A 693 19.27 44.38 -13.36
N TYR A 694 18.13 43.85 -13.79
CA TYR A 694 18.02 42.62 -14.58
C TYR A 694 16.95 42.78 -15.67
N VAL A 695 17.14 43.77 -16.55
CA VAL A 695 16.36 43.89 -17.79
C VAL A 695 17.36 43.96 -18.94
N GLU A 696 17.75 42.78 -19.44
CA GLU A 696 17.99 42.63 -20.87
C GLU A 696 16.67 42.20 -21.52
N ASP A 697 16.47 42.64 -22.76
CA ASP A 697 15.19 42.83 -23.45
C ASP A 697 14.07 41.80 -23.14
N PRO A 698 12.84 42.25 -22.88
CA PRO A 698 11.70 41.36 -22.67
C PRO A 698 11.41 40.62 -23.98
N LYS A 699 11.65 39.31 -24.00
CA LYS A 699 10.89 38.44 -24.90
C LYS A 699 9.42 38.58 -24.49
N ASP A 700 8.59 39.03 -25.41
CA ASP A 700 7.17 39.22 -25.21
C ASP A 700 6.53 37.85 -24.89
N PHE A 701 6.04 37.71 -23.66
CA PHE A 701 5.46 36.47 -23.15
C PHE A 701 4.09 36.77 -22.55
N SER A 702 3.04 36.65 -23.37
CA SER A 702 1.65 36.60 -22.92
C SER A 702 1.24 35.13 -22.72
N GLY A 703 1.12 34.67 -21.47
CA GLY A 703 0.68 33.29 -21.15
C GLY A 703 0.88 32.88 -19.68
N ASP A 704 0.47 31.66 -19.34
CA ASP A 704 0.56 31.08 -17.98
C ASP A 704 2.04 30.88 -17.56
N PRO A 705 2.52 31.52 -16.46
CA PRO A 705 3.89 31.40 -15.99
C PRO A 705 4.35 29.96 -15.73
N GLN A 706 3.43 29.04 -15.37
CA GLN A 706 3.76 27.65 -15.07
C GLN A 706 4.13 26.85 -16.32
N LEU A 707 3.41 27.06 -17.42
CA LEU A 707 3.70 26.42 -18.70
C LEU A 707 5.01 26.94 -19.30
N MET A 708 5.27 28.24 -19.15
CA MET A 708 6.54 28.83 -19.60
C MET A 708 7.72 28.32 -18.78
N LEU A 709 7.54 28.18 -17.46
CA LEU A 709 8.55 27.61 -16.58
C LEU A 709 8.88 26.16 -16.97
N ASN A 710 7.86 25.37 -17.32
CA ASN A 710 8.04 24.00 -17.82
C ASN A 710 8.89 23.96 -19.10
N ASP A 711 8.64 24.87 -20.06
CA ASP A 711 9.40 24.95 -21.30
C ASP A 711 10.88 25.30 -21.08
N LEU A 712 11.18 26.18 -20.12
CA LEU A 712 12.57 26.50 -19.75
C LEU A 712 13.26 25.31 -19.06
N LEU A 713 12.55 24.63 -18.16
CA LEU A 713 13.09 23.47 -17.46
C LEU A 713 13.39 22.31 -18.44
N LYS A 714 12.60 22.13 -19.51
CA LYS A 714 12.85 21.16 -20.60
C LYS A 714 14.14 21.41 -21.35
N ARG A 715 14.51 22.68 -21.57
CA ARG A 715 15.75 23.03 -22.28
C ARG A 715 16.98 22.63 -21.48
N ASN A 716 16.86 22.54 -20.15
CA ASN A 716 17.91 22.15 -19.22
C ASN A 716 19.20 23.00 -19.36
N GLN A 717 19.05 24.28 -19.72
CA GLN A 717 20.14 25.25 -19.88
C GLN A 717 20.22 26.22 -18.70
N SER A 718 20.44 25.70 -17.48
CA SER A 718 20.37 26.45 -16.23
C SER A 718 21.20 27.74 -16.17
N CYS A 719 22.32 27.81 -16.91
CA CYS A 719 23.15 29.02 -16.98
C CYS A 719 22.67 30.08 -17.96
N GLN A 720 22.01 29.69 -19.05
CA GLN A 720 21.54 30.62 -20.08
C GLN A 720 20.15 31.18 -19.72
N ASP A 721 19.30 30.33 -19.14
CA ASP A 721 17.92 30.67 -18.78
C ASP A 721 17.77 31.09 -17.32
N LYS A 722 18.89 31.34 -16.62
CA LYS A 722 18.96 31.56 -15.17
C LYS A 722 17.99 32.64 -14.66
N ASP A 723 18.02 33.82 -15.28
CA ASP A 723 17.23 34.96 -14.83
C ASP A 723 15.74 34.78 -15.15
N ASP A 724 15.41 34.16 -16.27
CA ASP A 724 14.04 33.81 -16.65
C ASP A 724 13.46 32.70 -15.76
N LEU A 725 14.26 31.68 -15.42
CA LEU A 725 13.91 30.62 -14.47
C LEU A 725 13.59 31.21 -13.09
N TYR A 726 14.43 32.11 -12.60
CA TYR A 726 14.21 32.80 -11.33
C TYR A 726 12.91 33.60 -11.34
N ARG A 727 12.71 34.46 -12.35
CA ARG A 727 11.53 35.32 -12.45
C ARG A 727 10.24 34.49 -12.48
N LEU A 728 10.15 33.52 -13.40
CA LEU A 728 8.94 32.71 -13.58
C LEU A 728 8.66 31.82 -12.37
N ALA A 729 9.69 31.30 -11.70
CA ALA A 729 9.51 30.52 -10.49
C ALA A 729 8.98 31.35 -9.31
N VAL A 730 9.48 32.59 -9.13
CA VAL A 730 8.96 33.51 -8.12
C VAL A 730 7.51 33.92 -8.43
N GLU A 731 7.21 34.25 -9.68
CA GLU A 731 5.83 34.55 -10.12
C GLU A 731 4.89 33.36 -9.89
N SER A 732 5.35 32.13 -10.22
CA SER A 732 4.57 30.92 -9.96
C SER A 732 4.29 30.71 -8.47
N ILE A 733 5.29 30.87 -7.59
CA ILE A 733 5.09 30.71 -6.14
C ILE A 733 4.22 31.82 -5.54
N GLN A 734 4.20 33.01 -6.14
CA GLN A 734 3.27 34.08 -5.73
C GLN A 734 1.81 33.78 -6.10
N LEU A 735 1.55 32.92 -7.08
CA LEU A 735 0.19 32.48 -7.46
C LEU A 735 -0.18 31.15 -6.80
N THR A 736 0.72 30.19 -6.88
CA THR A 736 0.59 28.81 -6.39
C THR A 736 1.80 28.46 -5.52
N PRO A 737 1.77 28.75 -4.22
CA PRO A 737 2.96 28.62 -3.35
C PRO A 737 3.38 27.18 -3.08
N ASP A 738 2.49 26.22 -3.32
CA ASP A 738 2.74 24.78 -3.18
C ASP A 738 3.29 24.13 -4.47
N ASP A 739 3.77 24.92 -5.44
CA ASP A 739 4.27 24.41 -6.73
C ASP A 739 5.70 23.85 -6.63
N LYS A 740 5.81 22.51 -6.68
CA LYS A 740 7.10 21.79 -6.58
C LYS A 740 8.06 22.11 -7.73
N ALA A 741 7.57 22.32 -8.94
CA ALA A 741 8.43 22.62 -10.09
C ALA A 741 9.04 24.04 -9.97
N ALA A 742 8.27 24.99 -9.45
CA ALA A 742 8.78 26.31 -9.12
C ALA A 742 9.85 26.28 -8.02
N TRP A 743 9.63 25.52 -6.94
CA TRP A 743 10.66 25.33 -5.92
C TRP A 743 11.92 24.63 -6.46
N HIS A 744 11.76 23.65 -7.35
CA HIS A 744 12.89 22.99 -8.01
C HIS A 744 13.70 23.97 -8.88
N ALA A 745 13.03 24.85 -9.63
CA ALA A 745 13.69 25.88 -10.40
C ALA A 745 14.46 26.87 -9.52
N LEU A 746 13.89 27.30 -8.39
CA LEU A 746 14.60 28.16 -7.43
C LEU A 746 15.83 27.49 -6.83
N VAL A 747 15.76 26.19 -6.49
CA VAL A 747 16.90 25.41 -6.01
C VAL A 747 18.00 25.33 -7.09
N LYS A 748 17.63 25.08 -8.35
CA LYS A 748 18.59 25.10 -9.48
C LYS A 748 19.26 26.46 -9.64
N VAL A 749 18.50 27.56 -9.56
CA VAL A 749 19.05 28.92 -9.63
C VAL A 749 20.00 29.16 -8.44
N ALA A 750 19.57 28.90 -7.20
CA ALA A 750 20.38 29.12 -6.02
C ALA A 750 21.72 28.36 -6.06
N ALA A 751 21.71 27.11 -6.51
CA ALA A 751 22.91 26.30 -6.70
C ALA A 751 23.83 26.85 -7.80
N THR A 752 23.27 27.51 -8.82
CA THR A 752 24.01 28.15 -9.91
C THR A 752 24.64 29.48 -9.46
N ASP A 753 24.00 30.21 -8.54
CA ASP A 753 24.46 31.48 -7.95
C ASP A 753 25.47 31.31 -6.83
N ASN A 754 25.68 30.07 -6.36
CA ASN A 754 26.37 29.79 -5.09
C ASN A 754 25.72 30.50 -3.88
N ASP A 755 24.39 30.72 -3.94
CA ASP A 755 23.62 31.39 -2.89
C ASP A 755 23.10 30.37 -1.87
N LEU A 756 23.90 30.12 -0.83
CA LEU A 756 23.58 29.14 0.21
C LEU A 756 22.30 29.51 0.99
N SER A 757 22.03 30.79 1.23
CA SER A 757 20.84 31.24 1.97
C SER A 757 19.56 30.89 1.20
N PHE A 758 19.56 31.17 -0.09
CA PHE A 758 18.41 30.94 -0.94
C PHE A 758 18.20 29.45 -1.24
N LEU A 759 19.30 28.71 -1.39
CA LEU A 759 19.28 27.25 -1.54
C LEU A 759 18.63 26.58 -0.31
N MET A 760 19.01 27.00 0.90
CA MET A 760 18.42 26.49 2.14
C MET A 760 16.93 26.78 2.24
N LEU A 761 16.49 28.01 1.94
CA LEU A 761 15.07 28.36 1.95
C LEU A 761 14.27 27.47 0.98
N GLY A 762 14.78 27.30 -0.25
CA GLY A 762 14.13 26.49 -1.27
C GLY A 762 13.98 25.02 -0.87
N LEU A 763 14.99 24.45 -0.22
CA LEU A 763 14.94 23.06 0.27
C LEU A 763 14.02 22.88 1.47
N MET A 764 14.01 23.83 2.42
CA MET A 764 13.19 23.78 3.64
C MET A 764 11.68 23.84 3.34
N ILE A 765 11.28 24.65 2.35
CA ILE A 765 9.88 24.80 1.97
C ILE A 765 9.50 23.80 0.87
N GLY A 766 10.32 23.67 -0.17
CA GLY A 766 10.01 22.90 -1.38
C GLY A 766 9.96 21.37 -1.22
N LYS A 767 10.55 20.80 -0.16
CA LYS A 767 10.61 19.33 0.09
C LYS A 767 9.25 18.64 -0.09
N ASN A 768 8.20 19.22 0.49
CA ASN A 768 6.86 18.65 0.56
C ASN A 768 5.85 19.34 -0.36
N ALA A 769 6.32 20.14 -1.33
CA ALA A 769 5.46 20.82 -2.28
C ALA A 769 4.77 19.85 -3.24
N LYS A 770 3.60 20.24 -3.77
CA LYS A 770 2.78 19.44 -4.68
C LYS A 770 3.27 19.50 -6.12
N TRP A 771 3.30 18.35 -6.76
CA TRP A 771 3.58 18.23 -8.19
C TRP A 771 2.30 18.34 -9.02
N TYR A 772 2.32 19.17 -10.05
CA TYR A 772 1.21 19.37 -10.98
C TYR A 772 1.52 18.69 -12.32
N SER A 773 1.22 17.39 -12.42
CA SER A 773 1.52 16.56 -13.59
C SER A 773 0.78 16.97 -14.87
N ASP A 774 -0.28 17.76 -14.73
CA ASP A 774 -1.03 18.36 -15.82
C ASP A 774 -0.35 19.61 -16.42
N LYS A 775 0.57 20.24 -15.68
CA LYS A 775 1.29 21.45 -16.07
C LYS A 775 2.77 21.23 -16.37
N TYR A 776 3.37 20.21 -15.75
CA TYR A 776 4.80 19.92 -15.83
C TYR A 776 5.08 18.50 -16.33
N ASP A 777 5.88 18.42 -17.39
CA ASP A 777 6.34 17.19 -18.05
C ASP A 777 7.82 17.28 -18.47
N TYR A 778 8.58 18.24 -17.91
CA TYR A 778 10.01 18.38 -18.17
C TYR A 778 10.87 17.27 -17.55
N ASP A 779 10.37 16.63 -16.50
CA ASP A 779 11.03 15.54 -15.77
C ASP A 779 9.99 14.71 -15.02
N GLU A 780 10.39 13.53 -14.55
CA GLU A 780 9.54 12.68 -13.71
C GLU A 780 9.60 13.15 -12.25
N LEU A 781 8.47 13.05 -11.53
CA LEU A 781 8.40 13.42 -10.11
C LEU A 781 9.49 12.74 -9.27
N ILE A 782 9.78 11.48 -9.57
CA ILE A 782 10.78 10.68 -8.86
C ILE A 782 12.19 11.28 -8.99
N GLU A 783 12.56 11.78 -10.17
CA GLU A 783 13.87 12.40 -10.39
C GLU A 783 13.96 13.75 -9.70
N VAL A 784 12.90 14.55 -9.73
CA VAL A 784 12.82 15.82 -8.98
C VAL A 784 12.91 15.56 -7.47
N GLU A 785 12.21 14.56 -6.95
CA GLU A 785 12.28 14.17 -5.53
C GLU A 785 13.64 13.62 -5.12
N ARG A 786 14.30 12.88 -6.00
CA ARG A 786 15.67 12.41 -5.77
C ARG A 786 16.64 13.59 -5.68
N ASN A 787 16.47 14.62 -6.51
CA ASN A 787 17.27 15.84 -6.46
C ASN A 787 17.09 16.59 -5.13
N PHE A 788 15.84 16.81 -4.69
CA PHE A 788 15.56 17.39 -3.38
C PHE A 788 16.16 16.56 -2.24
N SER A 789 15.96 15.24 -2.26
CA SER A 789 16.46 14.34 -1.21
C SER A 789 17.99 14.37 -1.15
N PHE A 790 18.67 14.38 -2.30
CA PHE A 790 20.12 14.53 -2.37
C PHE A 790 20.58 15.83 -1.70
N TRP A 791 20.01 16.99 -2.08
CA TRP A 791 20.40 18.26 -1.48
C TRP A 791 20.05 18.38 0.01
N ILE A 792 18.91 17.85 0.43
CA ILE A 792 18.50 17.83 1.85
C ILE A 792 19.49 16.99 2.66
N ASP A 793 19.88 15.82 2.16
CA ASP A 793 20.85 14.95 2.81
C ASP A 793 22.24 15.61 2.88
N GLN A 794 22.65 16.31 1.81
CA GLN A 794 23.96 16.95 1.76
C GLN A 794 24.03 18.24 2.60
N ILE A 795 22.94 19.03 2.69
CA ILE A 795 22.96 20.38 3.28
C ILE A 795 22.24 20.44 4.63
N LEU A 796 21.08 19.81 4.74
CA LEU A 796 20.17 19.99 5.88
C LEU A 796 20.23 18.85 6.92
N ASP A 797 20.92 17.73 6.62
CA ASP A 797 21.14 16.64 7.58
C ASP A 797 22.45 16.82 8.39
N PRO A 798 22.37 17.12 9.71
CA PRO A 798 23.51 17.31 10.59
C PRO A 798 24.25 16.01 10.95
N SER A 799 23.68 14.83 10.64
CA SER A 799 24.23 13.52 11.02
C SER A 799 25.68 13.33 10.58
N PHE A 800 26.03 13.86 9.40
CA PHE A 800 27.36 13.75 8.80
C PHE A 800 28.46 14.52 9.57
N ARG A 801 28.13 15.68 10.17
CA ARG A 801 29.11 16.52 10.89
C ARG A 801 29.37 16.06 12.31
N ARG A 802 28.37 15.45 12.97
CA ARG A 802 28.53 14.92 14.34
C ARG A 802 29.49 13.73 14.43
N GLN A 803 29.85 13.13 13.29
CA GLN A 803 30.90 12.11 13.16
C GLN A 803 32.31 12.69 12.87
N GLY A 804 32.49 14.01 12.92
CA GLY A 804 33.80 14.66 12.80
C GLY A 804 34.21 15.11 11.39
N GLY A 805 33.33 15.02 10.40
CA GLY A 805 33.59 15.48 9.03
C GLY A 805 33.49 17.00 8.86
N ARG A 806 34.37 17.62 8.07
CA ARG A 806 34.13 18.97 7.49
C ARG A 806 33.24 18.79 6.26
N LEU A 807 32.12 19.53 6.19
CA LEU A 807 31.20 19.47 5.05
C LEU A 807 31.58 20.61 4.08
N GLU A 808 32.25 20.23 3.00
CA GLU A 808 32.56 21.10 1.86
C GLU A 808 31.63 20.72 0.71
N ILE A 809 30.81 21.67 0.24
CA ILE A 809 29.99 21.49 -0.95
C ILE A 809 30.74 22.08 -2.13
N ASN A 810 30.95 21.28 -3.16
CA ASN A 810 31.49 21.75 -4.43
C ASN A 810 30.31 22.20 -5.30
N LEU A 811 30.10 23.51 -5.42
CA LEU A 811 29.14 24.06 -6.37
C LEU A 811 29.86 24.49 -7.64
N LYS A 812 29.27 24.14 -8.78
CA LYS A 812 29.77 24.51 -10.10
C LYS A 812 28.96 25.70 -10.59
N ASN A 813 29.58 26.86 -10.66
CA ASN A 813 28.96 28.06 -11.20
C ASN A 813 29.02 28.06 -12.74
N CYS A 814 28.38 29.07 -13.36
CA CYS A 814 28.35 29.22 -14.82
C CYS A 814 29.69 29.61 -15.46
N SER A 815 30.71 29.99 -14.69
CA SER A 815 32.07 30.23 -15.18
C SER A 815 32.92 28.95 -15.23
N SER A 816 32.36 27.79 -14.88
CA SER A 816 33.05 26.48 -14.81
C SER A 816 34.04 26.35 -13.65
N GLU A 817 34.08 27.32 -12.75
CA GLU A 817 34.92 27.29 -11.56
C GLU A 817 34.20 26.49 -10.48
N GLN A 818 34.88 25.49 -9.92
CA GLN A 818 34.38 24.77 -8.76
C GLN A 818 34.70 25.61 -7.52
N GLU A 819 33.66 26.13 -6.88
CA GLU A 819 33.80 26.84 -5.63
C GLU A 819 33.49 25.90 -4.47
N LYS A 820 34.42 25.82 -3.53
CA LYS A 820 34.26 25.06 -2.28
C LYS A 820 33.60 25.96 -1.25
N ILE A 821 32.36 25.64 -0.91
CA ILE A 821 31.63 26.35 0.13
C ILE A 821 31.62 25.48 1.38
N GLU A 822 32.20 26.00 2.46
CA GLU A 822 32.06 25.40 3.77
C GLU A 822 30.72 25.82 4.37
N VAL A 823 29.93 24.85 4.83
CA VAL A 823 28.63 25.08 5.47
C VAL A 823 28.86 25.48 6.94
N PRO A 824 28.45 26.67 7.41
CA PRO A 824 28.60 27.05 8.83
C PRO A 824 27.85 26.15 9.82
N GLN A 825 28.39 25.95 11.03
CA GLN A 825 27.76 25.10 12.06
C GLN A 825 26.42 25.65 12.57
N ASP A 826 26.27 26.98 12.60
CA ASP A 826 25.05 27.67 13.07
C ASP A 826 23.81 27.42 12.19
N LEU A 827 23.97 26.70 11.07
CA LEU A 827 22.90 26.39 10.12
C LEU A 827 22.00 25.23 10.54
N TYR A 828 22.50 24.30 11.36
CA TYR A 828 21.76 23.10 11.73
C TYR A 828 20.69 23.34 12.81
N SER A 829 20.79 24.44 13.55
CA SER A 829 19.85 24.80 14.61
C SER A 829 18.57 25.47 14.09
N ILE A 830 18.59 25.95 12.84
CA ILE A 830 17.47 26.66 12.22
C ILE A 830 16.61 25.63 11.48
N ARG A 831 15.64 25.07 12.19
CA ARG A 831 14.65 24.17 11.61
C ARG A 831 13.25 24.72 11.81
N PRO A 832 12.56 25.13 10.73
CA PRO A 832 11.17 25.51 10.84
C PRO A 832 10.31 24.29 11.21
N PRO A 833 9.28 24.47 12.05
CA PRO A 833 8.33 23.40 12.30
C PRO A 833 7.48 23.11 11.06
N GLY A 834 6.88 21.92 10.99
CA GLY A 834 6.05 21.49 9.86
C GLY A 834 4.93 22.47 9.52
N GLU A 835 4.31 23.06 10.56
CA GLU A 835 3.21 24.02 10.40
C GLU A 835 3.65 25.33 9.74
N PHE A 836 4.93 25.72 9.90
CA PHE A 836 5.47 26.89 9.19
C PHE A 836 5.53 26.61 7.70
N SER A 837 6.20 25.52 7.30
CA SER A 837 6.36 25.17 5.89
C SER A 837 5.02 24.86 5.20
N GLU A 838 4.05 24.30 5.92
CA GLU A 838 2.68 24.11 5.43
C GLU A 838 1.95 25.44 5.22
N LYS A 839 1.97 26.34 6.20
CA LYS A 839 1.35 27.66 6.08
C LYS A 839 1.91 28.46 4.91
N VAL A 840 3.23 28.47 4.74
CA VAL A 840 3.90 29.18 3.65
C VAL A 840 3.50 28.64 2.27
N ARG A 841 3.28 27.33 2.14
CA ARG A 841 2.79 26.71 0.90
C ARG A 841 1.29 26.88 0.67
N SER A 842 0.52 27.09 1.74
CA SER A 842 -0.94 27.26 1.67
C SER A 842 -1.40 28.68 1.31
N LEU A 843 -0.61 29.71 1.66
CA LEU A 843 -0.99 31.12 1.51
C LEU A 843 0.05 31.89 0.71
N ALA A 844 -0.38 32.40 -0.44
CA ALA A 844 0.46 33.21 -1.31
C ALA A 844 0.94 34.48 -0.63
N ARG A 845 2.21 34.83 -0.87
CA ARG A 845 2.89 36.02 -0.31
C ARG A 845 3.02 36.00 1.21
N LEU A 846 2.81 34.86 1.86
CA LEU A 846 3.02 34.75 3.29
C LEU A 846 4.50 34.93 3.64
N VAL A 847 5.43 34.41 2.84
CA VAL A 847 6.86 34.71 2.96
C VAL A 847 7.35 35.26 1.62
N ASP A 848 8.08 36.37 1.65
CA ASP A 848 8.72 36.91 0.45
C ASP A 848 10.09 36.28 0.28
N VAL A 849 10.21 35.29 -0.61
CA VAL A 849 11.47 34.56 -0.85
C VAL A 849 12.61 35.49 -1.28
N ARG A 850 12.30 36.66 -1.84
CA ARG A 850 13.28 37.67 -2.27
C ARG A 850 14.05 38.27 -1.08
N ASP A 851 13.46 38.25 0.11
CA ASP A 851 14.09 38.76 1.33
C ASP A 851 15.24 37.87 1.83
N PHE A 852 15.42 36.68 1.26
CA PHE A 852 16.40 35.67 1.69
C PHE A 852 17.52 35.41 0.69
N ARG A 853 17.61 36.21 -0.38
CA ARG A 853 18.61 36.05 -1.44
C ARG A 853 19.94 36.73 -1.04
N ASN A 854 21.05 36.06 -1.30
CA ASN A 854 22.43 36.53 -1.11
C ASN A 854 22.70 37.11 0.29
N LEU A 855 22.20 36.45 1.33
CA LEU A 855 22.40 36.90 2.70
C LEU A 855 23.61 36.23 3.36
N PRO A 856 24.35 36.96 4.20
CA PRO A 856 25.22 36.34 5.19
C PRO A 856 24.41 35.40 6.09
N MET A 857 24.97 34.24 6.45
CA MET A 857 24.24 33.22 7.23
C MET A 857 23.73 33.72 8.58
N SER A 858 24.44 34.65 9.22
CA SER A 858 23.98 35.30 10.46
C SER A 858 22.70 36.12 10.26
N GLU A 859 22.54 36.75 9.10
CA GLU A 859 21.37 37.56 8.76
C GLU A 859 20.22 36.67 8.28
N PHE A 860 20.51 35.66 7.46
CA PHE A 860 19.55 34.61 7.09
C PHE A 860 18.90 33.97 8.34
N ARG A 861 19.73 33.59 9.32
CA ARG A 861 19.29 33.06 10.63
C ARG A 861 18.32 33.99 11.34
N ARG A 862 18.68 35.27 11.47
CA ARG A 862 17.83 36.26 12.15
C ARG A 862 16.48 36.43 11.46
N ARG A 863 16.48 36.56 10.13
CA ARG A 863 15.25 36.71 9.33
C ARG A 863 14.37 35.47 9.44
N MET A 864 14.95 34.27 9.37
CA MET A 864 14.19 33.02 9.50
C MET A 864 13.51 32.92 10.86
N LEU A 865 14.19 33.22 11.97
CA LEU A 865 13.59 33.17 13.31
C LEU A 865 12.44 34.16 13.48
N VAL A 866 12.60 35.39 12.96
CA VAL A 866 11.54 36.40 13.00
C VAL A 866 10.34 35.96 12.16
N GLU A 867 10.59 35.41 10.98
CA GLU A 867 9.53 35.01 10.06
C GLU A 867 8.78 33.76 10.53
N ILE A 868 9.47 32.80 11.15
CA ILE A 868 8.85 31.64 11.79
C ILE A 868 7.87 32.10 12.87
N GLU A 869 8.28 33.00 13.76
CA GLU A 869 7.39 33.52 14.80
C GLU A 869 6.21 34.30 14.20
N ARG A 870 6.47 35.17 13.21
CA ARG A 870 5.45 35.98 12.54
C ARG A 870 4.36 35.11 11.88
N VAL A 871 4.77 34.08 11.12
CA VAL A 871 3.84 33.18 10.42
C VAL A 871 3.06 32.30 11.39
N LEU A 872 3.73 31.80 12.45
CA LEU A 872 3.07 30.96 13.43
C LEU A 872 2.11 31.74 14.33
N SER A 873 2.37 33.02 14.60
CA SER A 873 1.47 33.93 15.32
C SER A 873 0.27 34.42 14.50
N GLY A 874 0.10 33.94 13.27
CA GLY A 874 -1.08 34.23 12.44
C GLY A 874 -0.98 35.54 11.65
N ALA A 875 0.21 35.92 11.19
CA ALA A 875 0.36 37.13 10.41
C ALA A 875 -0.28 37.06 9.02
N GLU A 876 -0.62 38.25 8.51
CA GLU A 876 -1.18 38.42 7.18
C GLU A 876 -0.10 38.33 6.08
N PRO A 877 -0.50 37.95 4.85
CA PRO A 877 0.39 37.98 3.69
C PRO A 877 0.93 39.38 3.40
N TYR A 878 2.12 39.43 2.78
CA TYR A 878 2.68 40.68 2.31
C TYR A 878 1.90 41.26 1.12
N PRO A 879 1.88 42.61 0.98
CA PRO A 879 1.28 43.25 -0.17
C PRO A 879 2.03 42.92 -1.47
N ASP A 880 1.29 42.92 -2.59
CA ASP A 880 1.82 42.57 -3.93
C ASP A 880 3.06 43.36 -4.34
N VAL A 881 3.10 44.65 -3.97
CA VAL A 881 4.15 45.57 -4.39
C VAL A 881 4.97 46.00 -3.18
N ARG A 882 6.06 45.26 -2.96
CA ARG A 882 7.04 45.56 -1.91
C ARG A 882 8.47 45.34 -2.43
N PRO A 883 9.42 46.25 -2.18
CA PRO A 883 10.83 46.01 -2.43
C PRO A 883 11.41 45.03 -1.38
N PRO A 884 12.41 44.20 -1.76
CA PRO A 884 13.06 43.30 -0.83
C PRO A 884 13.76 44.08 0.29
N LEU A 885 13.89 43.45 1.47
CA LEU A 885 14.53 44.06 2.63
C LEU A 885 16.04 44.25 2.38
N PRO A 886 16.57 45.47 2.61
CA PRO A 886 18.01 45.69 2.57
C PRO A 886 18.71 44.82 3.62
N VAL A 887 19.92 44.37 3.32
CA VAL A 887 20.72 43.47 4.17
C VAL A 887 20.94 44.05 5.58
N GLU A 888 20.98 45.38 5.71
CA GLU A 888 21.29 46.11 6.94
C GLU A 888 20.08 46.41 7.85
N LYS A 889 18.84 46.09 7.45
CA LYS A 889 17.67 46.31 8.32
C LYS A 889 17.62 45.25 9.41
N VAL A 890 18.13 45.64 10.59
CA VAL A 890 18.11 44.83 11.82
C VAL A 890 16.68 44.62 12.29
N SER A 891 16.10 43.46 11.97
CA SER A 891 15.02 42.92 12.80
C SER A 891 15.64 42.47 14.12
N LYS A 892 15.15 42.97 15.26
CA LYS A 892 15.55 42.43 16.56
C LYS A 892 15.07 40.99 16.62
N ALA A 893 15.96 40.03 16.36
CA ALA A 893 15.66 38.62 16.49
C ALA A 893 15.21 38.32 17.94
N PRO A 894 14.29 37.36 18.12
CA PRO A 894 13.89 36.93 19.46
C PRO A 894 15.10 36.40 20.23
N ILE A 895 15.13 36.63 21.54
CA ILE A 895 16.13 36.02 22.42
C ILE A 895 15.86 34.51 22.45
N THR A 896 16.86 33.71 22.11
CA THR A 896 16.75 32.26 21.89
C THR A 896 17.62 31.46 22.87
N GLY A 897 17.25 30.20 23.07
CA GLY A 897 18.03 29.18 23.77
C GLY A 897 18.22 27.95 22.88
N GLY A 898 19.28 27.19 23.14
CA GLY A 898 19.60 25.97 22.40
C GLY A 898 18.91 24.75 23.01
N LEU A 899 18.40 23.87 22.17
CA LEU A 899 17.87 22.56 22.55
C LEU A 899 18.63 21.47 21.79
N PHE A 900 19.28 20.58 22.53
CA PHE A 900 19.86 19.35 22.00
C PHE A 900 19.01 18.18 22.48
N LEU A 901 18.37 17.48 21.55
CA LEU A 901 17.43 16.40 21.84
C LEU A 901 17.90 15.11 21.17
N GLN A 902 18.08 14.05 21.94
CA GLN A 902 18.44 12.72 21.45
C GLN A 902 17.27 11.75 21.70
N LEU A 903 16.70 11.19 20.64
CA LEU A 903 15.49 10.35 20.69
C LEU A 903 15.74 8.89 20.30
N ASP A 904 16.98 8.42 20.43
CA ASP A 904 17.40 7.06 20.07
C ASP A 904 16.65 5.95 20.83
N ARG A 905 16.15 6.22 22.05
CA ARG A 905 15.52 5.23 22.93
C ARG A 905 13.99 5.18 22.92
N LEU A 906 13.30 6.21 22.42
CA LEU A 906 11.83 6.38 22.58
C LEU A 906 11.02 6.28 21.27
N ALA A 907 11.66 6.14 20.11
CA ALA A 907 10.97 6.24 18.82
C ALA A 907 10.54 4.87 18.26
N THR A 908 9.21 4.64 18.20
CA THR A 908 8.58 3.42 17.65
C THR A 908 8.22 3.53 16.15
N TRP A 909 8.24 4.73 15.57
CA TRP A 909 7.97 4.98 14.14
C TRP A 909 9.22 5.56 13.45
N ARG A 910 9.67 4.90 12.38
CA ARG A 910 10.91 5.23 11.66
C ARG A 910 10.58 5.53 10.20
N ASN A 911 10.71 6.79 9.80
CA ASN A 911 10.60 7.19 8.39
C ASN A 911 12.00 7.67 7.95
N ALA A 912 12.68 6.90 7.10
CA ALA A 912 14.01 7.24 6.56
C ALA A 912 15.13 7.58 7.59
N GLY A 913 15.01 7.14 8.85
CA GLY A 913 15.98 7.43 9.93
C GLY A 913 15.67 8.68 10.77
N GLU A 914 14.57 9.39 10.50
CA GLU A 914 14.13 10.55 11.29
C GLU A 914 13.01 10.18 12.28
N VAL A 915 12.96 10.88 13.42
CA VAL A 915 11.90 10.80 14.44
C VAL A 915 11.10 12.08 14.43
N ALA A 916 9.77 11.96 14.31
CA ALA A 916 8.87 13.08 14.52
C ALA A 916 8.64 13.32 16.02
N PHE A 917 8.75 14.57 16.45
CA PHE A 917 8.43 15.00 17.80
C PHE A 917 7.75 16.37 17.78
N GLU A 918 7.08 16.70 18.86
CA GLU A 918 6.33 17.94 18.97
C GLU A 918 6.78 18.70 20.20
N LEU A 919 6.94 20.01 20.03
CA LEU A 919 7.25 20.92 21.11
C LEU A 919 6.10 21.90 21.29
N ARG A 920 5.80 22.23 22.54
CA ARG A 920 4.85 23.27 22.87
C ARG A 920 5.44 24.22 23.89
N ARG A 921 5.56 25.49 23.52
CA ARG A 921 5.84 26.58 24.46
C ARG A 921 4.57 26.89 25.25
N SER A 922 4.71 27.17 26.55
CA SER A 922 3.56 27.48 27.42
C SER A 922 2.69 28.58 26.82
N GLY A 923 1.40 28.30 26.64
CA GLY A 923 0.42 29.23 26.04
C GLY A 923 0.30 29.18 24.52
N GLU A 924 1.12 28.39 23.83
CA GLU A 924 1.10 28.24 22.37
C GLU A 924 0.55 26.87 21.93
N ASN A 925 0.39 26.68 20.62
CA ASN A 925 0.01 25.41 20.02
C ASN A 925 1.21 24.44 19.96
N TRP A 926 0.92 23.14 19.83
CA TRP A 926 1.94 22.15 19.52
C TRP A 926 2.51 22.41 18.12
N ARG A 927 3.83 22.32 17.99
CA ARG A 927 4.57 22.50 16.74
C ARG A 927 5.35 21.22 16.45
N SER A 928 5.29 20.73 15.22
CA SER A 928 5.91 19.48 14.78
C SER A 928 7.32 19.68 14.23
N TYR A 929 8.25 18.82 14.64
CA TYR A 929 9.66 18.83 14.24
C TYR A 929 10.11 17.41 13.89
N THR A 930 11.21 17.30 13.15
CA THR A 930 11.89 16.02 12.89
C THR A 930 13.36 16.07 13.31
N THR A 931 13.89 14.93 13.74
CA THR A 931 15.34 14.77 14.02
C THR A 931 16.16 14.70 12.73
N GLY A 932 17.50 14.75 12.82
CA GLY A 932 18.36 14.25 11.74
C GLY A 932 18.30 12.72 11.65
N LYS A 933 19.00 12.14 10.66
CA LYS A 933 19.07 10.67 10.48
C LYS A 933 19.80 9.94 11.61
N ASP A 934 20.56 10.69 12.42
CA ASP A 934 21.20 10.22 13.64
C ASP A 934 20.29 10.28 14.87
N MET A 935 18.99 10.53 14.68
CA MET A 935 17.97 10.61 15.74
C MET A 935 18.20 11.75 16.74
N ILE A 936 19.06 12.72 16.37
CA ILE A 936 19.36 13.89 17.18
C ILE A 936 18.78 15.13 16.49
N ALA A 937 18.03 15.93 17.24
CA ALA A 937 17.62 17.26 16.84
C ALA A 937 18.42 18.31 17.63
N GLN A 938 19.03 19.25 16.93
CA GLN A 938 19.58 20.46 17.53
C GLN A 938 18.73 21.62 17.03
N LEU A 939 18.09 22.34 17.94
CA LEU A 939 17.14 23.40 17.63
C LEU A 939 17.51 24.67 18.37
N GLU A 940 17.26 25.80 17.74
CA GLU A 940 17.27 27.10 18.38
C GLU A 940 15.85 27.66 18.44
N LEU A 941 15.37 27.91 19.65
CA LEU A 941 13.98 28.29 19.90
C LEU A 941 13.91 29.51 20.83
N PRO A 942 12.83 30.31 20.79
CA PRO A 942 12.63 31.41 21.74
C PRO A 942 12.70 30.94 23.19
N ILE A 943 13.26 31.74 24.09
CA ILE A 943 13.33 31.39 25.52
C ILE A 943 11.94 31.15 26.13
N GLY A 944 11.84 30.22 27.08
CA GLY A 944 10.57 29.91 27.75
C GLY A 944 10.45 28.47 28.21
N THR A 945 9.30 28.13 28.78
CA THR A 945 9.00 26.76 29.23
C THR A 945 8.34 25.97 28.11
N TYR A 946 8.91 24.81 27.80
CA TYR A 946 8.48 23.90 26.76
C TYR A 946 8.03 22.56 27.34
N SER A 947 7.09 21.92 26.65
CA SER A 947 6.75 20.51 26.82
C SER A 947 7.12 19.74 25.56
N LEU A 948 7.79 18.60 25.75
CA LEU A 948 8.12 17.66 24.69
C LEU A 948 7.06 16.57 24.61
N ARG A 949 6.56 16.31 23.40
CA ARG A 949 5.68 15.20 23.07
C ARG A 949 6.33 14.36 21.97
N VAL A 950 6.39 13.05 22.18
CA VAL A 950 6.93 12.09 21.22
C VAL A 950 5.88 10.98 21.08
N ASN A 951 5.50 10.64 19.85
CA ASN A 951 4.45 9.64 19.57
C ASN A 951 3.11 9.91 20.30
N GLY A 952 2.70 11.18 20.38
CA GLY A 952 1.45 11.58 21.05
C GLY A 952 1.48 11.56 22.58
N GLN A 953 2.58 11.10 23.21
CA GLN A 953 2.75 11.10 24.67
C GLN A 953 3.67 12.23 25.12
N ILE A 954 3.23 12.98 26.14
CA ILE A 954 4.03 14.04 26.76
C ILE A 954 5.13 13.36 27.59
N GLN A 955 6.39 13.66 27.27
CA GLN A 955 7.56 13.05 27.89
C GLN A 955 8.05 13.89 29.08
N GLN A 956 8.37 15.15 28.83
CA GLN A 956 9.03 16.00 29.82
C GLN A 956 8.75 17.49 29.55
N ALA A 957 8.66 18.27 30.63
CA ALA A 957 8.69 19.73 30.56
C ALA A 957 10.08 20.26 30.95
N PHE A 958 10.55 21.29 30.27
CA PHE A 958 11.88 21.90 30.45
C PHE A 958 11.84 23.41 30.14
N ALA A 959 12.88 24.15 30.53
CA ALA A 959 12.99 25.58 30.24
C ALA A 959 14.22 25.85 29.37
N LEU A 960 14.07 26.73 28.38
CA LEU A 960 15.16 27.25 27.57
C LEU A 960 15.53 28.65 28.06
N ASN A 961 16.81 28.82 28.38
CA ASN A 961 17.40 30.09 28.83
C ASN A 961 18.31 30.67 27.75
N GLU A 962 18.52 31.99 27.82
CA GLU A 962 19.39 32.72 26.90
C GLU A 962 20.82 32.17 26.93
N ASN A 963 21.39 31.90 25.75
CA ASN A 963 22.76 31.41 25.55
C ASN A 963 23.10 30.10 26.29
N GLN A 964 22.10 29.31 26.70
CA GLN A 964 22.29 27.98 27.27
C GLN A 964 21.77 26.90 26.33
N GLU A 965 22.53 25.82 26.19
CA GLU A 965 22.08 24.61 25.48
C GLU A 965 21.48 23.63 26.49
N THR A 966 20.20 23.33 26.34
CA THR A 966 19.49 22.35 27.15
C THR A 966 19.58 20.99 26.47
N ILE A 967 20.15 20.01 27.16
CA ILE A 967 20.34 18.65 26.63
C ILE A 967 19.25 17.74 27.21
N LEU A 968 18.45 17.14 26.33
CA LEU A 968 17.43 16.16 26.68
C LEU A 968 17.75 14.81 26.04
N ARG A 969 17.76 13.77 26.86
CA ARG A 969 17.91 12.36 26.45
C ARG A 969 16.80 11.52 27.10
N PRO A 970 15.53 11.80 26.74
CA PRO A 970 14.38 11.17 27.37
C PRO A 970 14.33 9.65 27.13
#